data_AF-A0A2W4LBS4-F1
#
_entry.id   AF-A0A2W4LBS4-F1
#
_cell.length_a   1.000
_cell.length_b   1.000
_cell.length_c   1.000
_cell.angle_alpha   90.00
_cell.angle_beta   90.00
_cell.angle_gamma   90.00
#
_symmetry.space_group_name_H-M   'P 1'
#
loop_
_entity.id
_entity.type
_entity.pdbx_description
1 polymer ?
#
loop_
_entity_poly.entity_id
_entity_poly.type
_entity_poly.pdbx_seq_one_letter_code
_entity_poly.pdbx_strand_id
1 'polypeptide(L)'
;FGELTRAQGGQAWGARFALGGNLEEPGPAIEAEFDTLAAVLHSRMLQRLSNESLPEVRAKILQFPVEFQSLKKPLAHFVEELCRPNPYQETPLLRGFYFCSGTQTGRALDRVLENMARGFNLPRAPEASERNTTPQSYFVTELFQRVIFPDRHLAVRSLSRTRKTTRTQALVAGLVLFAMLLVLTPAALSYARNARLVRSTLRDVNAAVKLEQAPTASTQATAAALDRLVGRVQSLEREKESTHVRGLFGPYLAEELYERVKGAYLERLHRLVSGPVRAQLVADVRSIGDLARMDAENFRTSYDDLKLYLMLCRPERLVPEWAAERLAYTWARALRAQTPGDERTLIAHARYFVNALAADRRYAFKEDPAVVSRALRERVLVPLDELQYEWLAESARGVPSIRPENVFIGTAAAYWEARDNVEVPGLYTARGFQEVKKALEEPDGRLGLEPWVLGQALPEGADTRTASAERLRSLYFRRYTQAWSAFIAGLSVRAPTDVRGAIEELRVLSESEGPYVRLFRVIGENTRLDVSPSSLLEKGKEAVASKLAEVASAVAAGSAAPPPPRPISPVEQDFGSLLRFAFGNAASGQADAAPSGLSQYLAQLSTLEVALSQLVESNAEPTREFEAELARTASAVQRLLAGLDARTRLLLEPLLMNPIRGSRAGVVQADYSALGERWKAEVWEIYNEKIAPRYPFAEAPAEVSLAEFAEFFRPDSGILWKFFKENLEMRLERKGTQFVPRAAADPLPLRSDFLQCLNVAQEITEAVFGGGAEPLVRFDVQMHPVSSAIAEVQLVVDGKAAIYRNEPERWMPMQWPGTESPKGGTLKVRGAGFTDEIPRLGDFGLFRLFEAGGVKGTGKGTLAGSWALTRPGQPPVTIDIKPAKSVHPFTRGFFRRLRCPAQATAASAVAAGGMP
;
A
#
# COMPACT_ATOMS: atom_id res chain seq x y z
N PHE A 1 85.71 -66.43 75.52
CA PHE A 1 84.69 -66.92 74.59
C PHE A 1 85.27 -67.64 73.37
N GLY A 2 86.52 -67.38 72.96
CA GLY A 2 87.19 -68.12 71.87
C GLY A 2 87.27 -69.63 72.06
N GLU A 3 87.25 -70.07 73.31
CA GLU A 3 87.30 -71.46 73.77
C GLU A 3 85.94 -72.19 73.76
N LEU A 4 84.84 -71.48 73.51
CA LEU A 4 83.51 -72.10 73.55
C LEU A 4 83.30 -73.05 72.38
N THR A 5 82.74 -74.22 72.66
CA THR A 5 82.28 -75.13 71.60
C THR A 5 81.17 -74.48 70.77
N ARG A 6 80.97 -74.94 69.53
CA ARG A 6 79.92 -74.40 68.64
C ARG A 6 78.52 -74.44 69.28
N ALA A 7 78.24 -75.45 70.11
CA ALA A 7 76.99 -75.55 70.86
C ALA A 7 76.88 -74.49 71.97
N GLN A 8 77.94 -74.32 72.78
CA GLN A 8 77.96 -73.33 73.87
C GLN A 8 78.01 -71.89 73.35
N GLY A 9 78.73 -71.66 72.25
CA GLY A 9 78.75 -70.37 71.54
C GLY A 9 77.45 -70.07 70.80
N GLY A 10 76.57 -71.06 70.60
CA GLY A 10 75.25 -70.89 70.00
C GLY A 10 74.16 -70.47 70.99
N GLN A 11 74.36 -70.69 72.30
CA GLN A 11 73.38 -70.42 73.35
C GLN A 11 73.06 -68.92 73.43
N ALA A 12 71.81 -68.54 73.72
CA ALA A 12 71.48 -67.12 73.90
C ALA A 12 72.10 -66.60 75.22
N TRP A 13 72.85 -65.50 75.14
CA TRP A 13 73.44 -64.84 76.32
C TRP A 13 72.69 -63.55 76.61
N GLY A 14 71.92 -63.54 77.70
CA GLY A 14 71.00 -62.46 78.05
C GLY A 14 69.89 -62.95 78.96
N ALA A 15 68.87 -62.10 79.15
CA ALA A 15 67.69 -62.41 79.96
C ALA A 15 66.40 -62.21 79.16
N ARG A 16 65.42 -63.09 79.42
CA ARG A 16 64.08 -63.05 78.81
C ARG A 16 63.05 -62.76 79.89
N PHE A 17 62.23 -61.74 79.69
CA PHE A 17 61.11 -61.44 80.59
C PHE A 17 59.86 -62.23 80.18
N ALA A 18 58.84 -62.37 81.03
CA ALA A 18 57.57 -63.03 80.70
C ALA A 18 56.63 -62.11 79.90
N LEU A 19 55.75 -62.67 79.08
CA LEU A 19 54.79 -61.90 78.27
C LEU A 19 53.57 -61.61 79.15
N GLY A 20 53.32 -60.34 79.49
CA GLY A 20 52.13 -59.90 80.23
C GLY A 20 52.35 -59.43 81.67
N GLY A 21 53.59 -59.47 82.19
CA GLY A 21 53.95 -58.68 83.39
C GLY A 21 54.43 -57.31 82.93
N ASN A 22 53.66 -56.25 83.17
CA ASN A 22 54.18 -54.89 83.01
C ASN A 22 55.34 -54.73 83.99
N LEU A 23 56.57 -54.64 83.49
CA LEU A 23 57.71 -54.24 84.30
C LEU A 23 57.51 -52.76 84.59
N GLU A 24 56.93 -52.42 85.76
CA GLU A 24 56.70 -51.03 86.17
C GLU A 24 58.02 -50.26 86.23
N GLU A 25 59.13 -50.94 86.54
CA GLU A 25 60.48 -50.39 86.56
C GLU A 25 61.44 -51.29 85.74
N PRO A 26 61.64 -51.02 84.43
CA PRO A 26 62.46 -51.86 83.56
C PRO A 26 63.97 -51.73 83.84
N GLY A 27 64.44 -50.59 84.36
CA GLY A 27 65.85 -50.35 84.71
C GLY A 27 66.36 -51.32 85.79
N PRO A 28 65.77 -51.34 87.00
CA PRO A 28 66.17 -52.25 88.08
C PRO A 28 66.08 -53.74 87.71
N ALA A 29 65.07 -54.13 86.93
CA ALA A 29 64.92 -55.52 86.47
C ALA A 29 66.07 -55.97 85.56
N ILE A 30 66.55 -55.09 84.68
CA ILE A 30 67.74 -55.35 83.87
C ILE A 30 68.98 -55.41 84.74
N GLU A 31 69.11 -54.52 85.73
CA GLU A 31 70.25 -54.51 86.64
C GLU A 31 70.41 -55.83 87.40
N ALA A 32 69.31 -56.40 87.91
CA ALA A 32 69.31 -57.67 88.64
C ALA A 32 69.72 -58.87 87.75
N GLU A 33 69.17 -58.93 86.54
CA GLU A 33 69.54 -59.98 85.57
C GLU A 33 70.98 -59.81 85.06
N PHE A 34 71.43 -58.56 84.89
CA PHE A 34 72.80 -58.25 84.50
C PHE A 34 73.81 -58.72 85.56
N ASP A 35 73.52 -58.53 86.85
CA ASP A 35 74.38 -59.03 87.94
C ASP A 35 74.52 -60.55 87.91
N THR A 36 73.45 -61.26 87.58
CA THR A 36 73.48 -62.73 87.40
C THR A 36 74.41 -63.12 86.25
N LEU A 37 74.34 -62.42 85.11
CA LEU A 37 75.24 -62.65 83.98
C LEU A 37 76.71 -62.32 84.32
N ALA A 38 76.94 -61.23 85.08
CA ALA A 38 78.27 -60.82 85.52
C ALA A 38 78.88 -61.84 86.50
N ALA A 39 78.09 -62.39 87.43
CA ALA A 39 78.53 -63.44 88.35
C ALA A 39 78.94 -64.72 87.62
N VAL A 40 78.19 -65.14 86.59
CA VAL A 40 78.56 -66.28 85.73
C VAL A 40 79.84 -65.99 84.93
N LEU A 41 80.04 -64.75 84.50
CA LEU A 41 81.25 -64.34 83.80
C LEU A 41 82.48 -64.35 84.74
N HIS A 42 82.33 -63.90 85.99
CA HIS A 42 83.38 -63.94 87.02
C HIS A 42 83.80 -65.38 87.35
N SER A 43 82.85 -66.30 87.50
CA SER A 43 83.17 -67.71 87.78
C SER A 43 83.93 -68.37 86.61
N ARG A 44 83.53 -68.07 85.37
CA ARG A 44 84.26 -68.51 84.16
C ARG A 44 85.64 -67.87 84.02
N MET A 45 85.79 -66.60 84.38
CA MET A 45 87.07 -65.91 84.39
C MET A 45 88.09 -66.66 85.26
N LEU A 46 87.70 -67.02 86.50
CA LEU A 46 88.57 -67.76 87.42
C LEU A 46 89.03 -69.11 86.84
N GLN A 47 88.11 -69.87 86.24
CA GLN A 47 88.44 -71.14 85.59
C GLN A 47 89.40 -70.96 84.39
N ARG A 48 89.16 -69.94 83.56
CA ARG A 48 89.98 -69.70 82.35
C ARG A 48 91.37 -69.17 82.69
N LEU A 49 91.49 -68.33 83.73
CA LEU A 49 92.75 -67.74 84.15
C LEU A 49 93.72 -68.78 84.73
N SER A 50 93.21 -69.88 85.28
CA SER A 50 94.01 -71.04 85.71
C SER A 50 94.64 -71.81 84.55
N ASN A 51 93.99 -71.84 83.38
CA ASN A 51 94.40 -72.66 82.24
C ASN A 51 95.14 -71.89 81.13
N GLU A 52 95.28 -70.57 81.25
CA GLU A 52 95.94 -69.72 80.26
C GLU A 52 97.38 -69.39 80.69
N SER A 53 98.36 -69.75 79.85
CA SER A 53 99.78 -69.53 80.11
C SER A 53 100.29 -68.17 79.61
N LEU A 54 99.62 -67.56 78.63
CA LEU A 54 100.03 -66.30 78.03
C LEU A 54 99.66 -65.08 78.92
N PRO A 55 100.64 -64.29 79.42
CA PRO A 55 100.38 -63.16 80.33
C PRO A 55 99.44 -62.10 79.75
N GLU A 56 99.58 -61.77 78.45
CA GLU A 56 98.72 -60.80 77.78
C GLU A 56 97.25 -61.24 77.72
N VAL A 57 97.02 -62.54 77.51
CA VAL A 57 95.67 -63.10 77.43
C VAL A 57 95.06 -63.19 78.83
N ARG A 58 95.86 -63.54 79.86
CA ARG A 58 95.44 -63.51 81.28
C ARG A 58 94.99 -62.12 81.71
N ALA A 59 95.72 -61.07 81.32
CA ALA A 59 95.33 -59.68 81.61
C ALA A 59 93.96 -59.35 81.00
N LYS A 60 93.75 -59.69 79.72
CA LYS A 60 92.45 -59.47 79.04
C LYS A 60 91.32 -60.31 79.62
N ILE A 61 91.60 -61.54 80.06
CA ILE A 61 90.63 -62.38 80.76
C ILE A 61 90.20 -61.74 82.07
N LEU A 62 91.15 -61.22 82.85
CA LEU A 62 90.87 -60.57 84.14
C LEU A 62 90.09 -59.26 83.98
N GLN A 63 90.38 -58.53 82.90
CA GLN A 63 89.81 -57.22 82.66
C GLN A 63 88.37 -57.27 82.13
N PHE A 64 88.06 -58.22 81.24
CA PHE A 64 86.79 -58.24 80.51
C PHE A 64 85.55 -58.22 81.42
N PRO A 65 85.49 -58.95 82.56
CA PRO A 65 84.30 -58.91 83.40
C PRO A 65 84.08 -57.57 84.11
N VAL A 66 85.16 -56.88 84.48
CA VAL A 66 85.09 -55.52 85.04
C VAL A 66 84.58 -54.53 83.99
N GLU A 67 85.06 -54.65 82.75
CA GLU A 67 84.57 -53.85 81.62
C GLU A 67 83.10 -54.14 81.32
N PHE A 68 82.69 -55.41 81.35
CA PHE A 68 81.31 -55.79 81.16
C PHE A 68 80.42 -55.20 82.26
N GLN A 69 80.84 -55.25 83.53
CA GLN A 69 80.07 -54.67 84.64
C GLN A 69 79.88 -53.15 84.53
N SER A 70 80.81 -52.44 83.88
CA SER A 70 80.65 -51.00 83.62
C SER A 70 79.47 -50.66 82.69
N LEU A 71 78.98 -51.62 81.90
CA LEU A 71 77.83 -51.44 81.00
C LEU A 71 76.48 -51.51 81.71
N LYS A 72 76.43 -51.99 82.96
CA LYS A 72 75.20 -52.19 83.73
C LYS A 72 74.34 -50.93 83.79
N LYS A 73 74.87 -49.85 84.38
CA LYS A 73 74.12 -48.60 84.61
C LYS A 73 73.72 -47.89 83.30
N PRO A 74 74.61 -47.71 82.31
CA PRO A 74 74.23 -47.10 81.04
C PRO A 74 73.14 -47.87 80.29
N LEU A 75 73.19 -49.21 80.32
CA LEU A 75 72.19 -50.04 79.66
C LEU A 75 70.83 -49.97 80.36
N ALA A 76 70.82 -50.03 81.69
CA ALA A 76 69.59 -49.90 82.48
C ALA A 76 68.90 -48.56 82.20
N HIS A 77 69.66 -47.45 82.24
CA HIS A 77 69.11 -46.12 81.94
C HIS A 77 68.59 -45.99 80.50
N PHE A 78 69.29 -46.55 79.51
CA PHE A 78 68.84 -46.54 78.12
C PHE A 78 67.49 -47.23 77.94
N VAL A 79 67.32 -48.42 78.54
CA VAL A 79 66.07 -49.16 78.40
C VAL A 79 64.94 -48.50 79.20
N GLU A 80 65.25 -47.89 80.34
CA GLU A 80 64.30 -47.13 81.13
C GLU A 80 63.69 -45.95 80.36
N GLU A 81 64.52 -45.15 79.68
CA GLU A 81 64.02 -44.06 78.83
C GLU A 81 63.30 -44.58 77.57
N LEU A 82 63.76 -45.69 76.98
CA LEU A 82 63.13 -46.27 75.79
C LEU A 82 61.71 -46.80 76.08
N CYS A 83 61.51 -47.39 77.26
CA CYS A 83 60.23 -47.97 77.67
C CYS A 83 59.34 -47.00 78.46
N ARG A 84 59.74 -45.72 78.56
CA ARG A 84 58.96 -44.71 79.26
C ARG A 84 57.63 -44.42 78.53
N PRO A 85 56.48 -44.46 79.21
CA PRO A 85 55.19 -44.26 78.55
C PRO A 85 55.06 -42.83 77.99
N ASN A 86 54.78 -42.71 76.68
CA ASN A 86 54.60 -41.44 75.98
C ASN A 86 53.21 -41.37 75.32
N PRO A 87 52.36 -40.38 75.61
CA PRO A 87 51.01 -40.28 75.03
C PRO A 87 50.98 -40.06 73.51
N TYR A 88 52.09 -39.67 72.89
CA TYR A 88 52.17 -39.37 71.45
C TYR A 88 52.86 -40.47 70.61
N GLN A 89 53.42 -41.49 71.25
CA GLN A 89 54.18 -42.56 70.59
C GLN A 89 53.86 -43.91 71.21
N GLU A 90 53.84 -44.98 70.41
CA GLU A 90 53.61 -46.33 70.94
C GLU A 90 54.81 -46.74 71.83
N THR A 91 54.55 -47.04 73.10
CA THR A 91 55.59 -47.50 74.05
C THR A 91 56.06 -48.91 73.66
N PRO A 92 57.37 -49.14 73.44
CA PRO A 92 57.86 -50.45 73.04
C PRO A 92 57.78 -51.45 74.21
N LEU A 93 57.30 -52.67 73.92
CA LEU A 93 57.25 -53.76 74.87
C LEU A 93 58.65 -54.38 75.05
N LEU A 94 59.23 -54.30 76.24
CA LEU A 94 60.50 -54.94 76.57
C LEU A 94 60.34 -56.46 76.72
N ARG A 95 60.84 -57.23 75.76
CA ARG A 95 60.79 -58.71 75.81
C ARG A 95 61.99 -59.36 76.50
N GLY A 96 63.12 -58.66 76.54
CA GLY A 96 64.39 -59.15 77.05
C GLY A 96 65.56 -58.40 76.43
N PHE A 97 66.76 -58.59 76.97
CA PHE A 97 67.99 -58.02 76.44
C PHE A 97 69.04 -59.12 76.27
N TYR A 98 69.80 -59.06 75.18
CA TYR A 98 70.74 -60.10 74.79
C TYR A 98 72.03 -59.50 74.24
N PHE A 99 73.16 -60.08 74.63
CA PHE A 99 74.47 -59.76 74.10
C PHE A 99 74.85 -60.77 73.05
N CYS A 100 75.05 -60.29 71.84
CA CYS A 100 75.49 -61.11 70.73
C CYS A 100 76.68 -60.46 70.03
N SER A 101 77.54 -61.29 69.46
CA SER A 101 78.68 -60.85 68.66
C SER A 101 78.57 -61.53 67.30
N GLY A 102 78.09 -60.79 66.29
CA GLY A 102 77.90 -61.32 64.94
C GLY A 102 79.15 -61.17 64.07
N THR A 103 79.68 -59.97 63.97
CA THR A 103 80.90 -59.65 63.22
C THR A 103 81.86 -58.88 64.13
N GLN A 104 82.97 -59.52 64.50
CA GLN A 104 84.03 -58.92 65.29
C GLN A 104 84.87 -58.03 64.37
N THR A 105 84.35 -56.84 64.09
CA THR A 105 84.99 -55.85 63.24
C THR A 105 85.26 -54.59 64.05
N GLY A 106 86.48 -54.06 63.95
CA GLY A 106 86.91 -52.87 64.69
C GLY A 106 87.85 -53.12 65.86
N ARG A 107 88.42 -52.03 66.38
CA ARG A 107 89.43 -52.01 67.43
C ARG A 107 88.79 -52.33 68.79
N ALA A 108 89.38 -53.25 69.56
CA ALA A 108 88.92 -53.51 70.93
C ALA A 108 89.12 -52.24 71.78
N LEU A 109 88.01 -51.66 72.26
CA LEU A 109 88.01 -50.46 73.10
C LEU A 109 88.23 -50.88 74.55
N ASP A 110 89.46 -50.69 75.00
CA ASP A 110 89.89 -50.97 76.36
C ASP A 110 89.61 -49.74 77.25
N ARG A 111 88.39 -49.65 77.78
CA ARG A 111 87.93 -48.45 78.51
C ARG A 111 88.48 -48.39 79.93
N VAL A 112 88.85 -49.53 80.53
CA VAL A 112 89.33 -49.57 81.91
C VAL A 112 90.80 -49.15 81.99
N LEU A 113 91.68 -49.66 81.11
CA LEU A 113 93.07 -49.16 81.07
C LEU A 113 93.13 -47.72 80.55
N GLU A 114 92.24 -47.30 79.64
CA GLU A 114 92.22 -45.92 79.15
C GLU A 114 91.75 -44.91 80.22
N ASN A 115 90.85 -45.32 81.13
CA ASN A 115 90.45 -44.51 82.28
C ASN A 115 91.52 -44.52 83.39
N MET A 116 92.21 -45.64 83.62
CA MET A 116 93.34 -45.70 84.57
C MET A 116 94.57 -44.92 84.06
N ALA A 117 94.92 -45.04 82.78
CA ALA A 117 96.00 -44.28 82.16
C ALA A 117 95.74 -42.77 82.18
N ARG A 118 94.49 -42.34 82.00
CA ARG A 118 94.07 -40.94 82.20
C ARG A 118 94.17 -40.49 83.67
N GLY A 119 93.88 -41.36 84.63
CA GLY A 119 93.99 -41.06 86.05
C GLY A 119 95.43 -40.95 86.57
N PHE A 120 96.37 -41.69 85.97
CA PHE A 120 97.79 -41.74 86.40
C PHE A 120 98.77 -41.05 85.43
N ASN A 121 98.27 -40.35 84.41
CA ASN A 121 99.06 -39.56 83.45
C ASN A 121 100.20 -40.35 82.76
N LEU A 122 99.99 -41.64 82.51
CA LEU A 122 100.99 -42.51 81.89
C LEU A 122 100.98 -42.38 80.35
N PRO A 123 102.16 -42.40 79.68
CA PRO A 123 102.25 -42.34 78.23
C PRO A 123 101.55 -43.53 77.59
N ARG A 124 100.77 -43.25 76.54
CA ARG A 124 99.94 -44.22 75.83
C ARG A 124 100.82 -45.32 75.22
N ALA A 125 100.59 -46.58 75.60
CA ALA A 125 101.28 -47.73 75.01
C ALA A 125 101.00 -47.82 73.49
N PRO A 126 101.98 -48.25 72.67
CA PRO A 126 101.86 -48.28 71.22
C PRO A 126 100.68 -49.14 70.75
N GLU A 127 100.06 -48.67 69.68
CA GLU A 127 98.81 -49.19 69.14
C GLU A 127 98.93 -50.67 68.74
N ALA A 128 98.19 -51.55 69.42
CA ALA A 128 98.11 -52.96 69.04
C ALA A 128 97.41 -53.11 67.68
N SER A 129 98.12 -53.73 66.73
CA SER A 129 97.70 -53.98 65.35
C SER A 129 96.44 -54.84 65.27
N GLU A 130 95.61 -54.57 64.24
CA GLU A 130 94.41 -55.33 63.89
C GLU A 130 94.72 -56.83 63.76
N ARG A 131 94.30 -57.64 64.73
CA ARG A 131 94.33 -59.09 64.58
C ARG A 131 93.13 -59.48 63.72
N ASN A 132 93.40 -59.91 62.49
CA ASN A 132 92.45 -60.59 61.61
C ASN A 132 92.06 -61.94 62.24
N THR A 133 91.14 -61.92 63.21
CA THR A 133 90.48 -63.14 63.70
C THR A 133 89.33 -63.48 62.76
N THR A 134 89.30 -64.74 62.29
CA THR A 134 88.15 -65.29 61.55
C THR A 134 86.85 -64.95 62.29
N PRO A 135 85.85 -64.33 61.63
CA PRO A 135 84.63 -63.91 62.30
C PRO A 135 83.87 -65.14 62.81
N GLN A 136 83.93 -65.37 64.13
CA GLN A 136 83.10 -66.35 64.81
C GLN A 136 81.90 -65.65 65.44
N SER A 137 80.70 -66.15 65.15
CA SER A 137 79.46 -65.65 65.73
C SER A 137 79.25 -66.25 67.12
N TYR A 138 79.10 -65.41 68.14
CA TYR A 138 78.75 -65.82 69.49
C TYR A 138 77.34 -65.34 69.87
N PHE A 139 76.57 -66.26 70.43
CA PHE A 139 75.27 -66.07 71.08
C PHE A 139 74.14 -65.58 70.15
N VAL A 140 74.27 -65.80 68.84
CA VAL A 140 73.28 -65.39 67.81
C VAL A 140 72.26 -66.50 67.52
N THR A 141 72.72 -67.76 67.42
CA THR A 141 71.92 -68.86 66.85
C THR A 141 70.65 -69.15 67.66
N GLU A 142 70.76 -69.40 68.97
CA GLU A 142 69.58 -69.65 69.80
C GLU A 142 68.75 -68.39 70.06
N LEU A 143 69.35 -67.19 70.01
CA LEU A 143 68.58 -65.94 70.11
C LEU A 143 67.54 -65.87 68.98
N PHE A 144 67.95 -66.13 67.74
CA PHE A 144 67.00 -66.15 66.63
C PHE A 144 66.04 -67.34 66.69
N GLN A 145 66.56 -68.56 66.91
CA GLN A 145 65.75 -69.77 66.84
C GLN A 145 64.76 -69.94 68.00
N ARG A 146 65.15 -69.56 69.23
CA ARG A 146 64.36 -69.81 70.45
C ARG A 146 63.65 -68.57 71.00
N VAL A 147 64.08 -67.36 70.62
CA VAL A 147 63.47 -66.12 71.13
C VAL A 147 62.78 -65.35 70.01
N ILE A 148 63.52 -64.93 68.97
CA ILE A 148 62.97 -64.02 67.95
C ILE A 148 61.93 -64.72 67.05
N PHE A 149 62.22 -65.90 66.52
CA PHE A 149 61.29 -66.59 65.60
C PHE A 149 60.01 -67.09 66.27
N PRO A 150 60.03 -67.66 67.49
CA PRO A 150 58.79 -68.01 68.20
C PRO A 150 57.90 -66.79 68.50
N ASP A 151 58.51 -65.64 68.77
CA ASP A 151 57.79 -64.40 69.10
C ASP A 151 57.38 -63.57 67.84
N ARG A 152 57.50 -64.15 66.62
CA ARG A 152 57.23 -63.48 65.33
C ARG A 152 55.84 -62.84 65.19
N HIS A 153 54.85 -63.33 65.94
CA HIS A 153 53.47 -62.85 65.86
C HIS A 153 53.21 -61.59 66.70
N LEU A 154 54.17 -61.14 67.51
CA LEU A 154 54.10 -59.89 68.28
C LEU A 154 54.45 -58.65 67.45
N ALA A 155 55.08 -58.84 66.29
CA ALA A 155 55.37 -57.77 65.34
C ALA A 155 54.12 -57.44 64.49
N VAL A 156 53.17 -56.70 65.06
CA VAL A 156 51.98 -56.22 64.35
C VAL A 156 52.30 -54.91 63.62
N ARG A 157 51.73 -54.72 62.42
CA ARG A 157 51.86 -53.46 61.67
C ARG A 157 51.13 -52.32 62.42
N SER A 158 51.83 -51.20 62.67
CA SER A 158 51.24 -49.99 63.26
C SER A 158 49.94 -49.59 62.55
N LEU A 159 48.89 -49.32 63.34
CA LEU A 159 47.54 -48.94 62.87
C LEU A 159 47.55 -47.71 61.95
N SER A 160 48.58 -46.86 62.04
CA SER A 160 48.78 -45.69 61.20
C SER A 160 49.00 -46.01 59.71
N ARG A 161 49.62 -47.15 59.39
CA ARG A 161 49.97 -47.53 58.00
C ARG A 161 48.79 -48.16 57.27
N THR A 162 47.95 -48.92 57.97
CA THR A 162 46.73 -49.55 57.44
C THR A 162 45.67 -48.52 57.05
N ARG A 163 45.52 -47.43 57.83
CA ARG A 163 44.61 -46.32 57.50
C ARG A 163 45.06 -45.50 56.28
N LYS A 164 46.37 -45.38 56.03
CA LYS A 164 46.90 -44.70 54.84
C LYS A 164 46.69 -45.53 53.56
N THR A 165 46.84 -46.85 53.61
CA THR A 165 46.66 -47.73 52.45
C THR A 165 45.19 -47.84 52.01
N THR A 166 44.25 -47.90 52.95
CA THR A 166 42.81 -47.93 52.60
C THR A 166 42.32 -46.60 52.04
N ARG A 167 42.79 -45.47 52.58
CA ARG A 167 42.50 -44.13 52.03
C ARG A 167 43.05 -43.94 50.61
N THR A 168 44.26 -44.43 50.33
CA THR A 168 44.85 -44.32 48.99
C THR A 168 44.15 -45.23 47.98
N GLN A 169 43.77 -46.45 48.36
CA GLN A 169 42.97 -47.33 47.49
C GLN A 169 41.58 -46.77 47.18
N ALA A 170 40.89 -46.17 48.17
CA ALA A 170 39.62 -45.50 47.96
C ALA A 170 39.75 -44.27 47.03
N LEU A 171 40.82 -43.48 47.17
CA LEU A 171 41.13 -42.37 46.27
C LEU A 171 41.36 -42.84 44.83
N VAL A 172 42.16 -43.89 44.63
CA VAL A 172 42.43 -44.45 43.30
C VAL A 172 41.15 -45.01 42.66
N ALA A 173 40.33 -45.75 43.40
CA ALA A 173 39.04 -46.24 42.91
C ALA A 173 38.10 -45.09 42.54
N GLY A 174 38.06 -44.03 43.36
CA GLY A 174 37.31 -42.80 43.06
C GLY A 174 37.81 -42.10 41.79
N LEU A 175 39.12 -42.04 41.57
CA LEU A 175 39.75 -41.44 40.39
C LEU A 175 39.44 -42.23 39.11
N VAL A 176 39.47 -43.57 39.18
CA VAL A 176 39.12 -44.45 38.05
C VAL A 176 37.62 -44.31 37.72
N LEU A 177 36.75 -44.30 38.73
CA LEU A 177 35.32 -44.08 38.51
C LEU A 177 35.06 -42.71 37.89
N PHE A 178 35.73 -41.66 38.39
CA PHE A 178 35.64 -40.31 37.83
C PHE A 178 36.11 -40.26 36.38
N ALA A 179 37.25 -40.88 36.05
CA ALA A 179 37.76 -40.96 34.68
C ALA A 179 36.81 -41.73 33.76
N MET A 180 36.22 -42.83 34.22
CA MET A 180 35.23 -43.59 33.46
C MET A 180 33.95 -42.78 33.21
N LEU A 181 33.47 -42.05 34.23
CA LEU A 181 32.30 -41.19 34.12
C LEU A 181 32.55 -39.98 33.20
N LEU A 182 33.78 -39.44 33.21
CA LEU A 182 34.22 -38.36 32.32
C LEU A 182 34.23 -38.77 30.84
N VAL A 183 34.42 -40.05 30.52
CA VAL A 183 34.40 -40.55 29.14
C VAL A 183 33.02 -41.07 28.73
N LEU A 184 32.37 -41.88 29.56
CA LEU A 184 31.11 -42.53 29.22
C LEU A 184 29.92 -41.56 29.17
N THR A 185 29.85 -40.60 30.09
CA THR A 185 28.69 -39.68 30.15
C THR A 185 28.62 -38.79 28.91
N PRO A 186 29.72 -38.16 28.46
CA PRO A 186 29.70 -37.39 27.21
C PRO A 186 29.50 -38.26 25.97
N ALA A 187 30.04 -39.48 25.91
CA ALA A 187 29.82 -40.40 24.80
C ALA A 187 28.34 -40.81 24.69
N ALA A 188 27.67 -41.11 25.81
CA ALA A 188 26.24 -41.41 25.85
C ALA A 188 25.39 -40.20 25.43
N LEU A 189 25.76 -38.99 25.88
CA LEU A 189 25.09 -37.74 25.47
C LEU A 189 25.27 -37.45 23.97
N SER A 190 26.48 -37.67 23.44
CA SER A 190 26.80 -37.52 22.01
C SER A 190 25.98 -38.47 21.15
N TYR A 191 25.95 -39.76 21.52
CA TYR A 191 25.10 -40.77 20.85
C TYR A 191 23.61 -40.40 20.90
N ALA A 192 23.10 -40.02 22.08
CA ALA A 192 21.68 -39.65 22.24
C ALA A 192 21.31 -38.39 21.44
N ARG A 193 22.25 -37.45 21.23
CA ARG A 193 22.05 -36.27 20.37
C ARG A 193 22.05 -36.66 18.89
N ASN A 194 23.07 -37.40 18.43
CA ASN A 194 23.15 -37.88 17.05
C ASN A 194 21.94 -38.75 16.66
N ALA A 195 21.51 -39.67 17.53
CA ALA A 195 20.35 -40.52 17.29
C ALA A 195 19.05 -39.70 17.17
N ARG A 196 18.89 -38.65 17.99
CA ARG A 196 17.75 -37.71 17.87
C ARG A 196 17.82 -36.89 16.59
N LEU A 197 19.02 -36.44 16.20
CA LEU A 197 19.23 -35.67 14.98
C LEU A 197 18.88 -36.48 13.72
N VAL A 198 19.34 -37.73 13.64
CA VAL A 198 19.01 -38.64 12.55
C VAL A 198 17.51 -38.93 12.51
N ARG A 199 16.89 -39.28 13.65
CA ARG A 199 15.45 -39.59 13.70
C ARG A 199 14.58 -38.40 13.31
N SER A 200 14.93 -37.19 13.74
CA SER A 200 14.17 -35.98 13.39
C SER A 200 14.37 -35.60 11.92
N THR A 201 15.59 -35.72 11.39
CA THR A 201 15.87 -35.51 9.96
C THR A 201 15.12 -36.52 9.08
N LEU A 202 15.15 -37.82 9.42
CA LEU A 202 14.42 -38.85 8.69
C LEU A 202 12.90 -38.64 8.73
N ARG A 203 12.36 -38.15 9.86
CA ARG A 203 10.93 -37.84 9.98
C ARG A 203 10.52 -36.76 8.98
N ASP A 204 11.28 -35.68 8.90
CA ASP A 204 10.97 -34.55 8.02
C ASP A 204 11.15 -34.91 6.54
N VAL A 205 12.23 -35.64 6.22
CA VAL A 205 12.46 -36.16 4.86
C VAL A 205 11.34 -37.11 4.43
N ASN A 206 10.96 -38.07 5.29
CA ASN A 206 9.86 -38.99 4.98
C ASN A 206 8.51 -38.27 4.87
N ALA A 207 8.27 -37.24 5.67
CA ALA A 207 7.08 -36.42 5.57
C ALA A 207 7.03 -35.63 4.24
N ALA A 208 8.17 -35.11 3.77
CA ALA A 208 8.29 -34.45 2.47
C ALA A 208 8.07 -35.44 1.31
N VAL A 209 8.68 -36.63 1.36
CA VAL A 209 8.50 -37.68 0.34
C VAL A 209 7.04 -38.15 0.25
N LYS A 210 6.34 -38.29 1.40
CA LYS A 210 4.91 -38.65 1.42
C LYS A 210 4.01 -37.62 0.74
N LEU A 211 4.35 -36.33 0.84
CA LEU A 211 3.62 -35.27 0.14
C LEU A 211 3.81 -35.35 -1.38
N GLU A 212 5.01 -35.72 -1.84
CA GLU A 212 5.32 -35.88 -3.27
C GLU A 212 4.69 -37.14 -3.89
N GLN A 213 4.50 -38.21 -3.10
CA GLN A 213 3.95 -39.49 -3.57
C GLN A 213 2.42 -39.56 -3.61
N ALA A 214 1.72 -38.48 -3.24
CA ALA A 214 0.26 -38.44 -3.32
C ALA A 214 -0.21 -38.48 -4.80
N PRO A 215 -1.28 -39.23 -5.13
CA PRO A 215 -1.73 -39.43 -6.52
C PRO A 215 -2.19 -38.15 -7.23
N THR A 216 -2.45 -37.08 -6.49
CA THR A 216 -2.67 -35.70 -6.95
C THR A 216 -1.44 -34.84 -6.61
N ALA A 217 -0.24 -35.22 -7.06
CA ALA A 217 0.97 -34.43 -6.89
C ALA A 217 0.89 -33.16 -7.77
N SER A 218 0.11 -32.18 -7.32
CA SER A 218 0.10 -30.84 -7.87
C SER A 218 1.42 -30.15 -7.55
N THR A 219 1.77 -29.14 -8.33
CA THR A 219 2.94 -28.27 -8.09
C THR A 219 2.97 -27.70 -6.66
N GLN A 220 1.81 -27.59 -6.01
CA GLN A 220 1.66 -27.16 -4.62
C GLN A 220 2.12 -28.20 -3.60
N ALA A 221 1.92 -29.49 -3.86
CA ALA A 221 2.41 -30.56 -2.97
C ALA A 221 3.94 -30.61 -2.94
N THR A 222 4.59 -30.37 -4.09
CA THR A 222 6.05 -30.24 -4.19
C THR A 222 6.56 -28.98 -3.47
N ALA A 223 5.85 -27.85 -3.57
CA ALA A 223 6.20 -26.64 -2.82
C ALA A 223 6.11 -26.85 -1.30
N ALA A 224 5.02 -27.46 -0.81
CA ALA A 224 4.86 -27.78 0.62
C ALA A 224 5.90 -28.78 1.15
N ALA A 225 6.37 -29.70 0.29
CA ALA A 225 7.48 -30.60 0.62
C ALA A 225 8.81 -29.83 0.75
N LEU A 226 9.06 -28.84 -0.12
CA LEU A 226 10.23 -27.97 -0.04
C LEU A 226 10.21 -27.10 1.21
N ASP A 227 9.07 -26.51 1.59
CA ASP A 227 8.93 -25.68 2.81
C ASP A 227 9.38 -26.43 4.08
N ARG A 228 9.03 -27.72 4.18
CA ARG A 228 9.48 -28.57 5.30
C ARG A 228 10.96 -28.89 5.25
N LEU A 229 11.50 -29.13 4.04
CA LEU A 229 12.92 -29.44 3.86
C LEU A 229 13.82 -28.22 4.12
N VAL A 230 13.42 -27.00 3.74
CA VAL A 230 14.23 -25.79 4.00
C VAL A 230 14.36 -25.51 5.50
N GLY A 231 13.29 -25.73 6.29
CA GLY A 231 13.36 -25.61 7.75
C GLY A 231 14.34 -26.62 8.38
N ARG A 232 14.44 -27.83 7.81
CA ARG A 232 15.42 -28.84 8.24
C ARG A 232 16.84 -28.48 7.80
N VAL A 233 17.03 -27.97 6.58
CA VAL A 233 18.35 -27.49 6.09
C VAL A 233 18.86 -26.35 6.96
N GLN A 234 18.04 -25.35 7.26
CA GLN A 234 18.40 -24.20 8.10
C GLN A 234 18.69 -24.58 9.57
N SER A 235 18.01 -25.61 10.11
CA SER A 235 18.32 -26.11 11.46
C SER A 235 19.64 -26.89 11.47
N LEU A 236 19.90 -27.72 10.46
CA LEU A 236 21.18 -28.43 10.33
C LEU A 236 22.36 -27.48 10.07
N GLU A 237 22.16 -26.40 9.32
CA GLU A 237 23.16 -25.35 9.08
C GLU A 237 23.58 -24.66 10.40
N ARG A 238 22.60 -24.25 11.21
CA ARG A 238 22.86 -23.68 12.55
C ARG A 238 23.52 -24.67 13.49
N GLU A 239 23.13 -25.94 13.45
CA GLU A 239 23.74 -26.98 14.29
C GLU A 239 25.18 -27.30 13.86
N LYS A 240 25.48 -27.24 12.56
CA LYS A 240 26.83 -27.33 11.99
C LYS A 240 27.74 -26.20 12.49
N GLU A 241 27.22 -24.96 12.52
CA GLU A 241 27.97 -23.77 12.93
C GLU A 241 28.10 -23.63 14.45
N SER A 242 27.23 -24.27 15.22
CA SER A 242 27.28 -24.21 16.68
C SER A 242 28.60 -24.79 17.22
N THR A 243 29.37 -23.99 17.97
CA THR A 243 30.68 -24.33 18.53
C THR A 243 30.56 -25.37 19.64
N HIS A 244 30.28 -26.63 19.28
CA HIS A 244 30.40 -27.76 20.20
C HIS A 244 31.87 -28.19 20.24
N VAL A 245 32.34 -28.61 21.42
CA VAL A 245 33.74 -29.00 21.66
C VAL A 245 34.12 -30.17 20.74
N ARG A 246 34.59 -29.84 19.53
CA ARG A 246 35.01 -30.79 18.50
C ARG A 246 36.22 -31.55 19.03
N GLY A 247 36.12 -32.88 19.07
CA GLY A 247 37.27 -33.77 19.25
C GLY A 247 37.38 -34.52 20.57
N LEU A 248 36.61 -34.20 21.62
CA LEU A 248 36.68 -34.93 22.89
C LEU A 248 35.68 -36.10 23.02
N PHE A 249 34.55 -36.10 22.28
CA PHE A 249 33.39 -36.93 22.62
C PHE A 249 32.67 -37.62 21.43
N GLY A 250 33.37 -37.88 20.32
CA GLY A 250 32.87 -38.62 19.15
C GLY A 250 32.42 -37.75 17.95
N PRO A 251 32.16 -38.35 16.78
CA PRO A 251 31.81 -37.62 15.55
C PRO A 251 30.40 -37.02 15.61
N TYR A 252 30.26 -35.74 15.26
CA TYR A 252 28.96 -35.06 15.17
C TYR A 252 28.43 -35.14 13.73
N LEU A 253 27.29 -35.80 13.54
CA LEU A 253 26.78 -36.16 12.22
C LEU A 253 26.06 -35.01 11.48
N ALA A 254 25.92 -33.83 12.10
CA ALA A 254 25.17 -32.71 11.52
C ALA A 254 25.74 -32.24 10.18
N GLU A 255 27.06 -32.21 10.02
CA GLU A 255 27.73 -31.82 8.76
C GLU A 255 27.36 -32.78 7.62
N GLU A 256 27.52 -34.08 7.83
CA GLU A 256 27.20 -35.10 6.83
C GLU A 256 25.70 -35.12 6.48
N LEU A 257 24.83 -34.94 7.49
CA LEU A 257 23.39 -34.83 7.27
C LEU A 257 23.03 -33.55 6.52
N TYR A 258 23.65 -32.42 6.85
CA TYR A 258 23.45 -31.15 6.16
C TYR A 258 23.76 -31.29 4.67
N GLU A 259 24.96 -31.77 4.31
CA GLU A 259 25.35 -31.88 2.89
C GLU A 259 24.44 -32.84 2.10
N ARG A 260 24.04 -33.98 2.70
CA ARG A 260 23.12 -34.93 2.04
C ARG A 260 21.71 -34.37 1.89
N VAL A 261 21.15 -33.75 2.93
CA VAL A 261 19.80 -33.18 2.90
C VAL A 261 19.75 -31.96 2.00
N LYS A 262 20.77 -31.10 2.05
CA LYS A 262 20.93 -29.93 1.18
C LYS A 262 21.01 -30.33 -0.28
N GLY A 263 21.85 -31.32 -0.65
CA GLY A 263 21.92 -31.82 -2.02
C GLY A 263 20.58 -32.31 -2.53
N ALA A 264 19.90 -33.16 -1.76
CA ALA A 264 18.58 -33.69 -2.11
C ALA A 264 17.48 -32.61 -2.17
N TYR A 265 17.61 -31.55 -1.37
CA TYR A 265 16.74 -30.37 -1.39
C TYR A 265 16.99 -29.51 -2.64
N LEU A 266 18.26 -29.21 -2.97
CA LEU A 266 18.63 -28.42 -4.14
C LEU A 266 18.23 -29.08 -5.47
N GLU A 267 18.29 -30.41 -5.57
CA GLU A 267 17.81 -31.13 -6.75
C GLU A 267 16.29 -31.02 -6.95
N ARG A 268 15.51 -31.08 -5.86
CA ARG A 268 14.04 -30.88 -5.90
C ARG A 268 13.71 -29.43 -6.23
N LEU A 269 14.41 -28.51 -5.58
CA LEU A 269 14.32 -27.07 -5.81
C LEU A 269 14.58 -26.74 -7.28
N HIS A 270 15.66 -27.25 -7.85
CA HIS A 270 16.01 -27.03 -9.25
C HIS A 270 14.97 -27.59 -10.22
N ARG A 271 14.36 -28.76 -9.94
CA ARG A 271 13.28 -29.31 -10.78
C ARG A 271 12.04 -28.42 -10.79
N LEU A 272 11.66 -27.87 -9.64
CA LEU A 272 10.51 -26.96 -9.53
C LEU A 272 10.81 -25.61 -10.22
N VAL A 273 11.99 -25.05 -9.98
CA VAL A 273 12.40 -23.77 -10.57
C VAL A 273 12.56 -23.90 -12.09
N SER A 274 13.12 -25.01 -12.58
CA SER A 274 13.31 -25.27 -14.02
C SER A 274 12.04 -25.70 -14.76
N GLY A 275 10.97 -26.06 -14.05
CA GLY A 275 9.67 -26.44 -14.62
C GLY A 275 8.68 -25.27 -14.61
N PRO A 276 7.71 -25.23 -13.68
CA PRO A 276 6.65 -24.23 -13.63
C PRO A 276 7.15 -22.79 -13.48
N VAL A 277 8.17 -22.55 -12.65
CA VAL A 277 8.67 -21.17 -12.41
C VAL A 277 9.35 -20.63 -13.67
N ARG A 278 10.20 -21.43 -14.33
CA ARG A 278 10.79 -21.08 -15.63
C ARG A 278 9.72 -20.89 -16.70
N ALA A 279 8.70 -21.74 -16.76
CA ALA A 279 7.61 -21.61 -17.72
C ALA A 279 6.84 -20.29 -17.53
N GLN A 280 6.57 -19.91 -16.28
CA GLN A 280 5.97 -18.62 -15.95
C GLN A 280 6.87 -17.45 -16.34
N LEU A 281 8.15 -17.49 -15.97
CA LEU A 281 9.12 -16.44 -16.34
C LEU A 281 9.25 -16.28 -17.86
N VAL A 282 9.27 -17.39 -18.60
CA VAL A 282 9.30 -17.36 -20.07
C VAL A 282 8.00 -16.80 -20.65
N ALA A 283 6.84 -17.08 -20.03
CA ALA A 283 5.57 -16.49 -20.45
C ALA A 283 5.58 -14.97 -20.21
N ASP A 284 6.06 -14.52 -19.05
CA ASP A 284 6.18 -13.10 -18.69
C ASP A 284 7.12 -12.35 -19.64
N VAL A 285 8.26 -12.96 -19.99
CA VAL A 285 9.19 -12.40 -20.98
C VAL A 285 8.62 -12.42 -22.41
N ARG A 286 7.73 -13.35 -22.75
CA ARG A 286 7.06 -13.40 -24.06
C ARG A 286 5.92 -12.40 -24.19
N SER A 287 5.30 -11.97 -23.09
CA SER A 287 4.28 -10.90 -23.08
C SER A 287 4.85 -9.50 -23.26
N ILE A 288 6.18 -9.36 -23.42
CA ILE A 288 6.88 -8.10 -23.66
C ILE A 288 6.50 -7.45 -25.01
N GLY A 289 5.84 -8.15 -25.94
CA GLY A 289 5.57 -7.63 -27.29
C GLY A 289 4.64 -6.43 -27.42
N ASP A 290 3.96 -6.03 -26.34
CA ASP A 290 3.04 -4.89 -26.30
C ASP A 290 3.64 -3.65 -25.59
N LEU A 291 4.97 -3.59 -25.43
CA LEU A 291 5.67 -2.51 -24.69
C LEU A 291 5.44 -1.09 -25.24
N ALA A 292 5.15 -0.92 -26.54
CA ALA A 292 5.02 0.41 -27.15
C ALA A 292 3.81 1.23 -26.62
N ARG A 293 2.94 0.63 -25.79
CA ARG A 293 1.76 1.28 -25.18
C ARG A 293 1.63 1.05 -23.67
N MET A 294 2.64 0.48 -23.02
CA MET A 294 2.59 0.14 -21.58
C MET A 294 2.91 1.35 -20.69
N ASP A 295 2.31 1.40 -19.51
CA ASP A 295 2.67 2.35 -18.46
C ASP A 295 4.06 2.05 -17.84
N ALA A 296 4.60 2.99 -17.06
CA ALA A 296 5.91 2.90 -16.42
C ALA A 296 6.09 1.63 -15.57
N GLU A 297 5.02 1.19 -14.90
CA GLU A 297 5.03 0.03 -14.02
C GLU A 297 5.15 -1.29 -14.80
N ASN A 298 4.33 -1.46 -15.84
CA ASN A 298 4.39 -2.64 -16.69
C ASN A 298 5.71 -2.69 -17.48
N PHE A 299 6.26 -1.51 -17.82
CA PHE A 299 7.58 -1.39 -18.41
C PHE A 299 8.69 -1.93 -17.49
N ARG A 300 8.78 -1.43 -16.25
CA ARG A 300 9.83 -1.85 -15.30
C ARG A 300 9.73 -3.34 -14.96
N THR A 301 8.51 -3.82 -14.72
CA THR A 301 8.23 -5.23 -14.47
C THR A 301 8.76 -6.11 -15.61
N SER A 302 8.45 -5.72 -16.85
CA SER A 302 8.92 -6.43 -18.06
C SER A 302 10.45 -6.40 -18.22
N TYR A 303 11.08 -5.28 -17.86
CA TYR A 303 12.55 -5.17 -17.86
C TYR A 303 13.19 -6.07 -16.81
N ASP A 304 12.66 -6.06 -15.59
CA ASP A 304 13.17 -6.87 -14.49
C ASP A 304 12.97 -8.37 -14.78
N ASP A 305 11.89 -8.77 -15.44
CA ASP A 305 11.65 -10.16 -15.85
C ASP A 305 12.66 -10.62 -16.91
N LEU A 306 12.97 -9.78 -17.90
CA LEU A 306 14.03 -10.08 -18.87
C LEU A 306 15.41 -10.14 -18.20
N LYS A 307 15.71 -9.18 -17.31
CA LYS A 307 16.97 -9.14 -16.56
C LYS A 307 17.14 -10.41 -15.72
N LEU A 308 16.10 -10.81 -14.97
CA LEU A 308 16.09 -12.05 -14.20
C LEU A 308 16.31 -13.27 -15.11
N TYR A 309 15.58 -13.38 -16.23
CA TYR A 309 15.74 -14.48 -17.18
C TYR A 309 17.17 -14.61 -17.69
N LEU A 310 17.79 -13.49 -18.08
CA LEU A 310 19.16 -13.48 -18.56
C LEU A 310 20.17 -13.80 -17.44
N MET A 311 19.96 -13.31 -16.21
CA MET A 311 20.79 -13.67 -15.04
C MET A 311 20.76 -15.17 -14.73
N LEU A 312 19.58 -15.80 -14.82
CA LEU A 312 19.41 -17.23 -14.57
C LEU A 312 20.01 -18.11 -15.68
N CYS A 313 20.16 -17.57 -16.90
CA CYS A 313 20.86 -18.24 -18.00
C CYS A 313 22.38 -17.97 -18.00
N ARG A 314 22.80 -16.79 -17.51
CA ARG A 314 24.19 -16.30 -17.54
C ARG A 314 24.65 -15.93 -16.12
N PRO A 315 25.09 -16.91 -15.31
CA PRO A 315 25.48 -16.69 -13.92
C PRO A 315 26.62 -15.68 -13.73
N GLU A 316 27.38 -15.36 -14.78
CA GLU A 316 28.46 -14.34 -14.75
C GLU A 316 27.95 -12.93 -14.42
N ARG A 317 26.66 -12.65 -14.65
CA ARG A 317 26.01 -11.35 -14.40
C ARG A 317 25.03 -11.42 -13.23
N LEU A 318 25.02 -12.51 -12.46
CA LEU A 318 24.06 -12.76 -11.39
C LEU A 318 24.31 -11.84 -10.19
N VAL A 319 23.27 -11.12 -9.76
CA VAL A 319 23.27 -10.36 -8.51
C VAL A 319 22.41 -11.13 -7.49
N PRO A 320 22.99 -11.83 -6.50
CA PRO A 320 22.27 -12.84 -5.74
C PRO A 320 21.03 -12.34 -4.97
N GLU A 321 21.15 -11.23 -4.24
CA GLU A 321 20.03 -10.71 -3.43
C GLU A 321 18.89 -10.19 -4.32
N TRP A 322 19.20 -9.38 -5.35
CA TRP A 322 18.19 -8.87 -6.28
C TRP A 322 17.48 -10.00 -7.06
N ALA A 323 18.23 -10.98 -7.54
CA ALA A 323 17.67 -12.11 -8.27
C ALA A 323 16.81 -13.01 -7.38
N ALA A 324 17.17 -13.17 -6.09
CA ALA A 324 16.39 -13.96 -5.14
C ALA A 324 15.01 -13.34 -4.88
N GLU A 325 14.93 -12.02 -4.64
CA GLU A 325 13.67 -11.32 -4.43
C GLU A 325 12.75 -11.40 -5.66
N ARG A 326 13.30 -11.12 -6.85
CA ARG A 326 12.52 -11.17 -8.10
C ARG A 326 12.09 -12.59 -8.47
N LEU A 327 12.94 -13.58 -8.22
CA LEU A 327 12.61 -14.99 -8.44
C LEU A 327 11.50 -15.45 -7.48
N ALA A 328 11.50 -15.02 -6.22
CA ALA A 328 10.44 -15.33 -5.27
C ALA A 328 9.08 -14.78 -5.73
N TYR A 329 9.05 -13.55 -6.25
CA TYR A 329 7.84 -12.95 -6.86
C TYR A 329 7.31 -13.78 -8.04
N THR A 330 8.20 -14.15 -8.97
CA THR A 330 7.85 -14.97 -10.14
C THR A 330 7.34 -16.34 -9.72
N TRP A 331 7.96 -16.92 -8.69
CA TRP A 331 7.59 -18.20 -8.13
C TRP A 331 6.19 -18.15 -7.50
N ALA A 332 5.88 -17.13 -6.70
CA ALA A 332 4.54 -16.95 -6.11
C ALA A 332 3.44 -16.92 -7.18
N ARG A 333 3.69 -16.25 -8.31
CA ARG A 333 2.78 -16.21 -9.47
C ARG A 333 2.63 -17.56 -10.16
N ALA A 334 3.74 -18.27 -10.39
CA ALA A 334 3.75 -19.58 -11.02
C ALA A 334 2.91 -20.62 -10.25
N LEU A 335 2.84 -20.50 -8.92
CA LEU A 335 2.06 -21.38 -8.05
C LEU A 335 0.57 -20.99 -7.91
N ARG A 336 0.13 -19.86 -8.49
CA ARG A 336 -1.22 -19.29 -8.40
C ARG A 336 -1.78 -19.33 -6.97
N ALA A 337 -1.35 -18.37 -6.14
CA ALA A 337 -1.71 -18.18 -4.74
C ALA A 337 -3.08 -18.76 -4.30
N GLN A 338 -3.07 -20.01 -3.84
CA GLN A 338 -4.03 -20.52 -2.86
C GLN A 338 -3.33 -21.14 -1.64
N THR A 339 -1.99 -21.13 -1.61
CA THR A 339 -1.23 -21.53 -0.42
C THR A 339 -0.46 -20.30 0.08
N PRO A 340 -0.82 -19.72 1.24
CA PRO A 340 0.00 -18.72 1.88
C PRO A 340 1.25 -19.42 2.43
N GLY A 341 2.29 -19.54 1.60
CA GLY A 341 3.65 -19.66 2.08
C GLY A 341 4.10 -18.29 2.57
N ASP A 342 4.68 -18.21 3.76
CA ASP A 342 5.28 -16.98 4.30
C ASP A 342 6.25 -16.41 3.23
N GLU A 343 6.08 -15.15 2.81
CA GLU A 343 6.88 -14.51 1.74
C GLU A 343 8.39 -14.69 2.01
N ARG A 344 8.75 -14.73 3.30
CA ARG A 344 10.08 -15.02 3.82
C ARG A 344 10.61 -16.40 3.43
N THR A 345 9.75 -17.42 3.42
CA THR A 345 10.11 -18.80 3.05
C THR A 345 10.37 -18.91 1.54
N LEU A 346 9.55 -18.25 0.71
CA LEU A 346 9.78 -18.18 -0.75
C LEU A 346 11.09 -17.45 -1.08
N ILE A 347 11.36 -16.32 -0.42
CA ILE A 347 12.64 -15.61 -0.55
C ILE A 347 13.80 -16.51 -0.11
N ALA A 348 13.65 -17.27 0.99
CA ALA A 348 14.68 -18.22 1.43
C ALA A 348 14.94 -19.31 0.37
N HIS A 349 13.89 -19.89 -0.21
CA HIS A 349 14.02 -20.85 -1.31
C HIS A 349 14.74 -20.26 -2.52
N ALA A 350 14.34 -19.07 -2.96
CA ALA A 350 14.96 -18.37 -4.07
C ALA A 350 16.44 -18.04 -3.78
N ARG A 351 16.77 -17.59 -2.56
CA ARG A 351 18.15 -17.32 -2.13
C ARG A 351 19.01 -18.58 -2.15
N TYR A 352 18.52 -19.72 -1.63
CA TYR A 352 19.25 -20.99 -1.71
C TYR A 352 19.49 -21.42 -3.17
N PHE A 353 18.51 -21.24 -4.06
CA PHE A 353 18.66 -21.55 -5.48
C PHE A 353 19.69 -20.65 -6.16
N VAL A 354 19.58 -19.33 -5.96
CA VAL A 354 20.46 -18.35 -6.59
C VAL A 354 21.90 -18.48 -6.08
N ASN A 355 22.10 -18.76 -4.79
CA ASN A 355 23.42 -19.04 -4.23
C ASN A 355 24.00 -20.36 -4.77
N ALA A 356 23.17 -21.39 -4.96
CA ALA A 356 23.61 -22.63 -5.59
C ALA A 356 23.97 -22.42 -7.08
N LEU A 357 23.23 -21.57 -7.80
CA LEU A 357 23.52 -21.18 -9.17
C LEU A 357 24.82 -20.37 -9.30
N ALA A 358 25.08 -19.46 -8.35
CA ALA A 358 26.32 -18.70 -8.29
C ALA A 358 27.55 -19.60 -8.06
N ALA A 359 27.38 -20.66 -7.26
CA ALA A 359 28.44 -21.62 -6.95
C ALA A 359 28.64 -22.68 -8.04
N ASP A 360 27.58 -23.09 -8.74
CA ASP A 360 27.63 -24.15 -9.76
C ASP A 360 26.71 -23.85 -10.96
N ARG A 361 27.34 -23.70 -12.13
CA ARG A 361 26.65 -23.41 -13.41
C ARG A 361 25.71 -24.52 -13.86
N ARG A 362 25.77 -25.73 -13.28
CA ARG A 362 24.82 -26.82 -13.59
C ARG A 362 23.36 -26.47 -13.29
N TYR A 363 23.11 -25.53 -12.38
CA TYR A 363 21.76 -25.06 -12.07
C TYR A 363 21.24 -23.97 -13.03
N ALA A 364 22.06 -23.51 -13.99
CA ALA A 364 21.70 -22.45 -14.91
C ALA A 364 20.63 -22.89 -15.90
N PHE A 365 19.76 -21.95 -16.28
CA PHE A 365 18.76 -22.19 -17.31
C PHE A 365 19.41 -22.25 -18.69
N LYS A 366 18.89 -23.12 -19.54
CA LYS A 366 19.25 -23.14 -20.96
C LYS A 366 18.59 -21.94 -21.64
N GLU A 367 19.40 -21.06 -22.22
CA GLU A 367 18.93 -19.90 -22.97
C GLU A 367 18.12 -20.35 -24.19
N ASP A 368 16.89 -19.82 -24.34
CA ASP A 368 16.06 -19.98 -25.53
C ASP A 368 16.30 -18.76 -26.44
N PRO A 369 17.05 -18.90 -27.55
CA PRO A 369 17.39 -17.77 -28.40
C PRO A 369 16.14 -17.12 -29.03
N ALA A 370 15.02 -17.83 -29.18
CA ALA A 370 13.79 -17.27 -29.72
C ALA A 370 13.12 -16.28 -28.75
N VAL A 371 13.16 -16.57 -27.45
CA VAL A 371 12.61 -15.71 -26.38
C VAL A 371 13.43 -14.43 -26.27
N VAL A 372 14.76 -14.56 -26.20
CA VAL A 372 15.68 -13.42 -26.11
C VAL A 372 15.60 -12.56 -27.36
N SER A 373 15.68 -13.16 -28.56
CA SER A 373 15.62 -12.40 -29.82
C SER A 373 14.28 -11.69 -30.03
N ARG A 374 13.17 -12.25 -29.53
CA ARG A 374 11.86 -11.59 -29.57
C ARG A 374 11.82 -10.38 -28.64
N ALA A 375 12.14 -10.58 -27.35
CA ALA A 375 12.16 -9.52 -26.37
C ALA A 375 13.12 -8.37 -26.75
N LEU A 376 14.25 -8.69 -27.40
CA LEU A 376 15.19 -7.69 -27.91
C LEU A 376 14.69 -6.99 -29.18
N ARG A 377 14.05 -7.68 -30.14
CA ARG A 377 13.51 -7.06 -31.36
C ARG A 377 12.38 -6.07 -31.09
N GLU A 378 11.47 -6.42 -30.19
CA GLU A 378 10.35 -5.55 -29.79
C GLU A 378 10.87 -4.29 -29.04
N ARG A 379 12.04 -4.37 -28.39
CA ARG A 379 12.71 -3.24 -27.70
C ARG A 379 13.49 -2.29 -28.61
N VAL A 380 14.04 -2.77 -29.72
CA VAL A 380 14.77 -1.93 -30.69
C VAL A 380 13.86 -0.87 -31.34
N LEU A 381 12.54 -1.04 -31.28
CA LEU A 381 11.55 -0.08 -31.80
C LEU A 381 11.31 1.14 -30.89
N VAL A 382 11.73 1.10 -29.62
CA VAL A 382 11.53 2.22 -28.68
C VAL A 382 12.84 2.99 -28.49
N PRO A 383 12.86 4.32 -28.71
CA PRO A 383 14.03 5.15 -28.46
C PRO A 383 14.54 5.03 -27.01
N LEU A 384 15.87 5.01 -26.82
CA LEU A 384 16.49 4.84 -25.49
C LEU A 384 16.05 5.91 -24.48
N ASP A 385 15.79 7.12 -24.94
CA ASP A 385 15.30 8.25 -24.17
C ASP A 385 13.88 8.03 -23.63
N GLU A 386 13.00 7.37 -24.37
CA GLU A 386 11.67 6.98 -23.87
C GLU A 386 11.79 5.89 -22.80
N LEU A 387 12.68 4.90 -22.98
CA LEU A 387 12.93 3.86 -21.97
C LEU A 387 13.51 4.43 -20.66
N GLN A 388 14.44 5.38 -20.80
CA GLN A 388 15.03 6.11 -19.68
C GLN A 388 14.01 7.03 -19.00
N TYR A 389 13.05 7.55 -19.76
CA TYR A 389 11.95 8.34 -19.23
C TYR A 389 11.00 7.52 -18.37
N GLU A 390 10.60 6.32 -18.81
CA GLU A 390 9.74 5.44 -18.00
C GLU A 390 10.42 5.02 -16.69
N TRP A 391 11.75 4.85 -16.71
CA TRP A 391 12.52 4.64 -15.48
C TRP A 391 12.43 5.84 -14.52
N LEU A 392 12.54 7.05 -15.06
CA LEU A 392 12.40 8.29 -14.30
C LEU A 392 10.97 8.48 -13.77
N ALA A 393 9.96 8.05 -14.54
CA ALA A 393 8.55 8.12 -14.12
C ALA A 393 8.29 7.28 -12.86
N GLU A 394 8.89 6.09 -12.77
CA GLU A 394 8.74 5.20 -11.62
C GLU A 394 9.33 5.78 -10.32
N SER A 395 10.37 6.63 -10.39
CA SER A 395 10.97 7.21 -9.18
C SER A 395 9.99 8.09 -8.41
N ALA A 396 8.93 8.59 -9.07
CA ALA A 396 7.88 9.40 -8.46
C ALA A 396 6.56 8.64 -8.24
N ARG A 397 6.53 7.30 -8.36
CA ARG A 397 5.31 6.49 -8.25
C ARG A 397 4.56 6.65 -6.92
N GLY A 398 5.28 6.84 -5.82
CA GLY A 398 4.69 7.01 -4.49
C GLY A 398 4.01 8.37 -4.28
N VAL A 399 4.09 9.29 -5.25
CA VAL A 399 3.52 10.63 -5.14
C VAL A 399 2.08 10.63 -5.65
N PRO A 400 1.10 11.11 -4.87
CA PRO A 400 -0.31 11.12 -5.29
C PRO A 400 -0.54 12.07 -6.47
N SER A 401 -1.47 11.70 -7.36
CA SER A 401 -1.92 12.59 -8.44
C SER A 401 -2.76 13.75 -7.91
N ILE A 402 -2.76 14.86 -8.64
CA ILE A 402 -3.63 16.01 -8.36
C ILE A 402 -4.86 15.89 -9.24
N ARG A 403 -6.02 15.81 -8.60
CA ARG A 403 -7.34 15.71 -9.24
C ARG A 403 -8.19 16.93 -8.91
N PRO A 404 -9.22 17.24 -9.72
CA PRO A 404 -10.14 18.35 -9.45
C PRO A 404 -10.77 18.27 -8.05
N GLU A 405 -11.10 17.06 -7.60
CA GLU A 405 -11.61 16.75 -6.25
C GLU A 405 -10.67 17.15 -5.11
N ASN A 406 -9.35 17.17 -5.35
CA ASN A 406 -8.36 17.64 -4.36
C ASN A 406 -8.23 19.17 -4.33
N VAL A 407 -8.69 19.87 -5.38
CA VAL A 407 -8.59 21.33 -5.53
C VAL A 407 -9.92 22.00 -5.10
N PHE A 408 -11.04 21.42 -5.52
CA PHE A 408 -12.39 21.95 -5.27
C PHE A 408 -13.08 21.16 -4.16
N ILE A 409 -12.79 21.53 -2.92
CA ILE A 409 -13.34 20.89 -1.72
C ILE A 409 -14.58 21.65 -1.23
N GLY A 410 -15.56 20.93 -0.66
CA GLY A 410 -16.72 21.51 0.01
C GLY A 410 -17.80 22.02 -0.96
N THR A 411 -18.45 23.14 -0.61
CA THR A 411 -19.54 23.76 -1.38
C THR A 411 -19.13 24.13 -2.79
N ALA A 412 -17.85 24.44 -3.01
CA ALA A 412 -17.33 24.78 -4.33
C ALA A 412 -17.46 23.62 -5.33
N ALA A 413 -17.40 22.34 -4.91
CA ALA A 413 -17.42 21.20 -5.82
C ALA A 413 -18.68 21.12 -6.71
N ALA A 414 -19.80 21.71 -6.25
CA ALA A 414 -21.06 21.72 -6.99
C ALA A 414 -21.04 22.58 -8.27
N TYR A 415 -20.10 23.53 -8.36
CA TYR A 415 -20.04 24.53 -9.43
C TYR A 415 -18.95 24.24 -10.48
N TRP A 416 -18.23 23.12 -10.36
CA TRP A 416 -17.17 22.74 -11.29
C TRP A 416 -17.51 21.46 -12.03
N GLU A 417 -17.07 21.42 -13.28
CA GLU A 417 -17.10 20.24 -14.14
C GLU A 417 -15.69 20.00 -14.67
N ALA A 418 -15.32 18.73 -14.76
CA ALA A 418 -14.07 18.30 -15.36
C ALA A 418 -14.39 17.25 -16.43
N ARG A 419 -13.59 17.23 -17.50
CA ARG A 419 -13.66 16.13 -18.47
C ARG A 419 -13.31 14.80 -17.78
N ASP A 420 -13.76 13.69 -18.37
CA ASP A 420 -13.48 12.35 -17.83
C ASP A 420 -11.96 12.13 -17.70
N ASN A 421 -11.55 11.56 -16.55
CA ASN A 421 -10.16 11.22 -16.22
C ASN A 421 -9.14 12.38 -16.26
N VAL A 422 -9.58 13.62 -16.00
CA VAL A 422 -8.66 14.76 -15.86
C VAL A 422 -7.88 14.64 -14.54
N GLU A 423 -6.58 14.39 -14.62
CA GLU A 423 -5.65 14.44 -13.49
C GLU A 423 -4.26 14.89 -13.91
N VAL A 424 -3.49 15.42 -12.96
CA VAL A 424 -2.05 15.59 -13.10
C VAL A 424 -1.38 14.42 -12.38
N PRO A 425 -0.71 13.50 -13.11
CA PRO A 425 0.06 12.43 -12.49
C PRO A 425 1.04 12.94 -11.45
N GLY A 426 1.24 12.19 -10.36
CA GLY A 426 2.12 12.58 -9.24
C GLY A 426 3.55 12.92 -9.68
N LEU A 427 4.03 12.29 -10.76
CA LEU A 427 5.28 12.60 -11.45
C LEU A 427 5.42 14.09 -11.81
N TYR A 428 4.34 14.72 -12.26
CA TYR A 428 4.32 16.12 -12.69
C TYR A 428 3.87 17.09 -11.59
N THR A 429 4.20 16.79 -10.35
CA THR A 429 3.94 17.67 -9.20
C THR A 429 5.27 18.21 -8.66
N ALA A 430 5.23 19.27 -7.84
CA ALA A 430 6.44 19.79 -7.20
C ALA A 430 7.12 18.73 -6.31
N ARG A 431 6.34 17.86 -5.67
CA ARG A 431 6.85 16.72 -4.90
C ARG A 431 7.48 15.66 -5.82
N GLY A 432 6.82 15.31 -6.92
CA GLY A 432 7.35 14.40 -7.93
C GLY A 432 8.66 14.90 -8.54
N PHE A 433 8.75 16.21 -8.80
CA PHE A 433 9.97 16.85 -9.28
C PHE A 433 11.14 16.72 -8.30
N GLN A 434 10.92 16.76 -6.98
CA GLN A 434 12.00 16.54 -6.02
C GLN A 434 12.56 15.11 -6.10
N GLU A 435 11.72 14.10 -6.30
CA GLU A 435 12.18 12.71 -6.46
C GLU A 435 12.89 12.51 -7.81
N VAL A 436 12.37 13.12 -8.89
CA VAL A 436 13.01 13.14 -10.21
C VAL A 436 14.38 13.84 -10.15
N LYS A 437 14.49 14.95 -9.43
CA LYS A 437 15.74 15.70 -9.25
C LYS A 437 16.80 14.84 -8.55
N LYS A 438 16.44 14.15 -7.46
CA LYS A 438 17.34 13.20 -6.79
C LYS A 438 17.82 12.10 -7.75
N ALA A 439 16.89 11.50 -8.50
CA ALA A 439 17.20 10.44 -9.46
C ALA A 439 18.13 10.91 -10.61
N LEU A 440 18.04 12.19 -11.01
CA LEU A 440 18.91 12.79 -12.03
C LEU A 440 20.30 13.19 -11.49
N GLU A 441 20.45 13.40 -10.17
CA GLU A 441 21.69 13.83 -9.52
C GLU A 441 22.55 12.65 -8.97
N GLU A 442 22.05 11.40 -9.02
CA GLU A 442 22.79 10.23 -8.54
C GLU A 442 24.04 9.90 -9.40
N PRO A 443 25.24 9.77 -8.78
CA PRO A 443 26.52 9.68 -9.49
C PRO A 443 26.74 8.40 -10.31
N ASP A 444 25.98 7.34 -10.06
CA ASP A 444 26.05 6.09 -10.85
C ASP A 444 25.38 6.20 -12.22
N GLY A 445 24.67 7.31 -12.52
CA GLY A 445 24.39 7.83 -13.87
C GLY A 445 23.74 6.88 -14.88
N ARG A 446 23.34 5.68 -14.46
CA ARG A 446 22.55 4.72 -15.20
C ARG A 446 21.16 4.83 -14.61
N LEU A 447 20.22 5.36 -15.39
CA LEU A 447 18.79 5.29 -15.12
C LEU A 447 18.33 3.82 -15.17
N GLY A 448 18.90 2.94 -14.32
CA GLY A 448 18.64 1.51 -14.19
C GLY A 448 18.92 0.59 -15.36
N LEU A 449 19.08 1.14 -16.57
CA LEU A 449 19.20 0.37 -17.79
C LEU A 449 20.64 -0.14 -17.97
N GLU A 450 20.79 -1.46 -17.92
CA GLU A 450 22.05 -2.16 -18.07
C GLU A 450 22.23 -2.59 -19.53
N PRO A 451 23.33 -2.21 -20.20
CA PRO A 451 23.50 -2.41 -21.65
C PRO A 451 23.47 -3.90 -22.06
N TRP A 452 23.92 -4.78 -21.18
CA TRP A 452 23.92 -6.23 -21.43
C TRP A 452 22.52 -6.85 -21.41
N VAL A 453 21.52 -6.19 -20.81
CA VAL A 453 20.10 -6.62 -20.79
C VAL A 453 19.37 -6.16 -22.06
N LEU A 454 19.74 -5.00 -22.59
CA LEU A 454 19.10 -4.40 -23.77
C LEU A 454 19.70 -4.86 -25.11
N GLY A 455 20.84 -5.54 -25.09
CA GLY A 455 21.51 -5.99 -26.32
C GLY A 455 22.04 -4.84 -27.18
N GLN A 456 22.07 -3.62 -26.66
CA GLN A 456 22.57 -2.41 -27.32
C GLN A 456 23.83 -1.90 -26.61
N ALA A 457 24.80 -1.42 -27.39
CA ALA A 457 25.89 -0.62 -26.85
C ALA A 457 25.37 0.78 -26.52
N LEU A 458 25.35 1.15 -25.24
CA LEU A 458 25.09 2.53 -24.83
C LEU A 458 26.25 3.42 -25.33
N PRO A 459 26.00 4.67 -25.77
CA PRO A 459 27.09 5.58 -26.15
C PRO A 459 28.06 5.78 -24.98
N GLU A 460 29.31 5.36 -25.13
CA GLU A 460 30.33 5.49 -24.08
C GLU A 460 31.03 6.86 -24.15
N GLY A 461 31.01 7.61 -23.04
CA GLY A 461 31.65 8.93 -22.92
C GLY A 461 31.03 9.79 -21.81
N ALA A 462 31.77 10.75 -21.25
CA ALA A 462 31.22 11.72 -20.29
C ALA A 462 30.29 12.73 -21.00
N ASP A 463 30.68 13.20 -22.18
CA ASP A 463 29.94 14.20 -22.98
C ASP A 463 28.62 13.66 -23.55
N THR A 464 28.57 12.37 -23.87
CA THR A 464 27.35 11.70 -24.33
C THR A 464 26.34 11.47 -23.19
N ARG A 465 26.82 11.28 -21.95
CA ARG A 465 25.96 11.14 -20.76
C ARG A 465 25.31 12.47 -20.38
N THR A 466 26.08 13.56 -20.37
CA THR A 466 25.56 14.91 -20.10
C THR A 466 24.53 15.33 -21.15
N ALA A 467 24.82 15.11 -22.44
CA ALA A 467 23.89 15.40 -23.53
C ALA A 467 22.59 14.56 -23.48
N SER A 468 22.64 13.33 -22.95
CA SER A 468 21.45 12.48 -22.78
C SER A 468 20.60 12.92 -21.57
N ALA A 469 21.25 13.29 -20.46
CA ALA A 469 20.58 13.82 -19.29
C ALA A 469 19.86 15.16 -19.57
N GLU A 470 20.48 16.05 -20.36
CA GLU A 470 19.85 17.31 -20.78
C GLU A 470 18.61 17.06 -21.66
N ARG A 471 18.68 16.10 -22.59
CA ARG A 471 17.53 15.71 -23.42
C ARG A 471 16.39 15.15 -22.57
N LEU A 472 16.67 14.25 -21.64
CA LEU A 472 15.67 13.72 -20.71
C LEU A 472 15.04 14.80 -19.84
N ARG A 473 15.84 15.73 -19.32
CA ARG A 473 15.35 16.89 -18.56
C ARG A 473 14.43 17.76 -19.42
N SER A 474 14.77 17.98 -20.69
CA SER A 474 13.93 18.73 -21.62
C SER A 474 12.61 18.02 -21.93
N LEU A 475 12.63 16.69 -22.09
CA LEU A 475 11.44 15.86 -22.33
C LEU A 475 10.52 15.88 -21.11
N TYR A 476 11.08 15.73 -19.91
CA TYR A 476 10.37 15.81 -18.63
C TYR A 476 9.67 17.15 -18.46
N PHE A 477 10.38 18.28 -18.61
CA PHE A 477 9.73 19.59 -18.47
C PHE A 477 8.66 19.82 -19.53
N ARG A 478 8.84 19.34 -20.76
CA ARG A 478 7.80 19.43 -21.81
C ARG A 478 6.53 18.67 -21.42
N ARG A 479 6.66 17.41 -20.98
CA ARG A 479 5.53 16.58 -20.53
C ARG A 479 4.89 17.14 -19.26
N TYR A 480 5.68 17.71 -18.36
CA TYR A 480 5.22 18.44 -17.17
C TYR A 480 4.30 19.60 -17.57
N THR A 481 4.75 20.45 -18.50
CA THR A 481 3.95 21.59 -18.95
C THR A 481 2.69 21.13 -19.69
N GLN A 482 2.77 20.03 -20.45
CA GLN A 482 1.61 19.45 -21.13
C GLN A 482 0.57 18.91 -20.15
N ALA A 483 0.99 18.20 -19.10
CA ALA A 483 0.09 17.66 -18.07
C ALA A 483 -0.69 18.77 -17.36
N TRP A 484 -0.02 19.84 -16.94
CA TRP A 484 -0.69 20.99 -16.33
C TRP A 484 -1.57 21.78 -17.31
N SER A 485 -1.15 21.92 -18.57
CA SER A 485 -1.99 22.57 -19.60
C SER A 485 -3.27 21.77 -19.87
N ALA A 486 -3.15 20.44 -19.97
CA ALA A 486 -4.29 19.54 -20.16
C ALA A 486 -5.23 19.54 -18.96
N PHE A 487 -4.68 19.57 -17.74
CA PHE A 487 -5.46 19.71 -16.51
C PHE A 487 -6.29 21.00 -16.52
N ILE A 488 -5.67 22.15 -16.76
CA ILE A 488 -6.37 23.45 -16.80
C ILE A 488 -7.43 23.49 -17.92
N ALA A 489 -7.09 23.00 -19.12
CA ALA A 489 -8.02 22.94 -20.25
C ALA A 489 -9.17 21.93 -20.05
N GLY A 490 -9.00 20.96 -19.15
CA GLY A 490 -10.00 19.97 -18.79
C GLY A 490 -11.00 20.46 -17.74
N LEU A 491 -10.78 21.63 -17.15
CA LEU A 491 -11.66 22.24 -16.14
C LEU A 491 -12.65 23.22 -16.79
N SER A 492 -13.89 23.21 -16.32
CA SER A 492 -14.93 24.19 -16.67
C SER A 492 -15.82 24.50 -15.48
N VAL A 493 -16.42 25.69 -15.48
CA VAL A 493 -17.47 26.03 -14.50
C VAL A 493 -18.81 25.54 -15.05
N ARG A 494 -19.59 24.89 -14.18
CA ARG A 494 -20.93 24.38 -14.51
C ARG A 494 -21.88 25.56 -14.75
N ALA A 495 -22.65 25.53 -15.83
CA ALA A 495 -23.64 26.57 -16.10
C ALA A 495 -24.80 26.51 -15.09
N PRO A 496 -25.27 27.66 -14.57
CA PRO A 496 -26.37 27.71 -13.63
C PRO A 496 -27.71 27.45 -14.33
N THR A 497 -28.65 26.82 -13.63
CA THR A 497 -29.98 26.47 -14.17
C THR A 497 -31.02 27.58 -13.99
N ASP A 498 -30.80 28.48 -13.04
CA ASP A 498 -31.69 29.59 -12.71
C ASP A 498 -30.89 30.79 -12.17
N VAL A 499 -31.58 31.93 -11.97
CA VAL A 499 -30.94 33.17 -11.50
C VAL A 499 -30.38 33.03 -10.09
N ARG A 500 -31.08 32.29 -9.20
CA ARG A 500 -30.60 32.06 -7.83
C ARG A 500 -29.32 31.23 -7.82
N GLY A 501 -29.27 30.17 -8.62
CA GLY A 501 -28.05 29.39 -8.83
C GLY A 501 -26.91 30.22 -9.41
N ALA A 502 -27.20 31.15 -10.33
CA ALA A 502 -26.18 32.05 -10.88
C ALA A 502 -25.62 33.02 -9.82
N ILE A 503 -26.47 33.55 -8.92
CA ILE A 503 -26.03 34.40 -7.80
C ILE A 503 -25.14 33.60 -6.85
N GLU A 504 -25.58 32.41 -6.44
CA GLU A 504 -24.80 31.55 -5.54
C GLU A 504 -23.47 31.11 -6.15
N GLU A 505 -23.47 30.75 -7.44
CA GLU A 505 -22.26 30.43 -8.19
C GLU A 505 -21.26 31.60 -8.15
N LEU A 506 -21.68 32.80 -8.60
CA LEU A 506 -20.79 33.97 -8.62
C LEU A 506 -20.30 34.35 -7.22
N ARG A 507 -21.16 34.23 -6.20
CA ARG A 507 -20.80 34.47 -4.80
C ARG A 507 -19.69 33.51 -4.36
N VAL A 508 -19.87 32.20 -4.53
CA VAL A 508 -18.88 31.18 -4.14
C VAL A 508 -17.58 31.33 -4.94
N LEU A 509 -17.67 31.64 -6.24
CA LEU A 509 -16.51 31.85 -7.10
C LEU A 509 -15.70 33.10 -6.73
N SER A 510 -16.35 34.17 -6.24
CA SER A 510 -15.74 35.46 -5.89
C SER A 510 -15.19 35.54 -4.45
N GLU A 511 -15.37 34.51 -3.63
CA GLU A 511 -14.85 34.46 -2.25
C GLU A 511 -13.32 34.63 -2.20
N SER A 512 -12.82 35.29 -1.14
CA SER A 512 -11.39 35.57 -0.94
C SER A 512 -10.51 34.32 -0.81
N GLU A 513 -11.07 33.22 -0.28
CA GLU A 513 -10.46 31.88 -0.27
C GLU A 513 -11.21 30.92 -1.22
N GLY A 514 -11.87 31.46 -2.25
CA GLY A 514 -12.70 30.73 -3.19
C GLY A 514 -11.96 29.76 -4.10
N PRO A 515 -12.68 28.99 -4.93
CA PRO A 515 -12.12 27.92 -5.75
C PRO A 515 -11.08 28.39 -6.77
N TYR A 516 -11.23 29.59 -7.35
CA TYR A 516 -10.19 30.15 -8.23
C TYR A 516 -8.88 30.41 -7.50
N VAL A 517 -8.94 31.01 -6.31
CA VAL A 517 -7.74 31.28 -5.48
C VAL A 517 -7.04 29.97 -5.13
N ARG A 518 -7.81 28.94 -4.76
CA ARG A 518 -7.26 27.60 -4.49
C ARG A 518 -6.63 26.96 -5.72
N LEU A 519 -7.31 27.01 -6.87
CA LEU A 519 -6.79 26.48 -8.14
C LEU A 519 -5.46 27.14 -8.52
N PHE A 520 -5.41 28.47 -8.54
CA PHE A 520 -4.20 29.20 -8.89
C PHE A 520 -3.07 29.01 -7.86
N ARG A 521 -3.38 28.86 -6.57
CA ARG A 521 -2.41 28.47 -5.53
C ARG A 521 -1.80 27.11 -5.82
N VAL A 522 -2.61 26.09 -6.09
CA VAL A 522 -2.14 24.74 -6.44
C VAL A 522 -1.29 24.74 -7.71
N ILE A 523 -1.69 25.49 -8.74
CA ILE A 523 -0.89 25.66 -9.96
C ILE A 523 0.44 26.35 -9.61
N GLY A 524 0.42 27.40 -8.80
CA GLY A 524 1.60 28.14 -8.37
C GLY A 524 2.62 27.28 -7.63
N GLU A 525 2.16 26.51 -6.64
CA GLU A 525 2.99 25.59 -5.85
C GLU A 525 3.64 24.49 -6.71
N ASN A 526 2.97 24.07 -7.79
CA ASN A 526 3.44 23.00 -8.66
C ASN A 526 4.12 23.48 -9.95
N THR A 527 4.16 24.77 -10.26
CA THR A 527 4.85 25.27 -11.47
C THR A 527 6.10 26.10 -11.14
N ARG A 528 6.24 26.58 -9.90
CA ARG A 528 7.46 27.23 -9.40
C ARG A 528 8.45 26.20 -8.87
N LEU A 529 9.16 25.54 -9.79
CA LEU A 529 10.09 24.45 -9.47
C LEU A 529 11.49 24.96 -9.11
N ASP A 530 12.06 24.47 -8.01
CA ASP A 530 13.44 24.79 -7.60
C ASP A 530 14.48 23.90 -8.30
N VAL A 531 15.04 24.44 -9.38
CA VAL A 531 16.06 23.80 -10.22
C VAL A 531 17.49 23.95 -9.69
N SER A 532 17.70 24.53 -8.50
CA SER A 532 19.03 24.73 -7.91
C SER A 532 19.68 23.37 -7.58
N PRO A 533 20.96 23.12 -7.93
CA PRO A 533 21.67 21.88 -7.56
C PRO A 533 21.56 21.59 -6.05
N SER A 534 21.28 20.33 -5.67
CA SER A 534 21.19 19.93 -4.25
C SER A 534 22.46 20.25 -3.43
N SER A 535 23.64 20.19 -4.06
CA SER A 535 24.93 20.55 -3.45
C SER A 535 25.06 22.05 -3.10
N LEU A 536 24.35 22.93 -3.80
CA LEU A 536 24.27 24.36 -3.47
C LEU A 536 23.26 24.66 -2.37
N LEU A 537 22.23 23.82 -2.20
CA LEU A 537 21.29 23.90 -1.07
C LEU A 537 21.95 23.45 0.24
N GLU A 538 22.79 22.41 0.21
CA GLU A 538 23.58 21.96 1.36
C GLU A 538 24.67 22.96 1.75
N LYS A 539 25.50 23.41 0.79
CA LYS A 539 26.46 24.50 1.02
C LYS A 539 25.77 25.82 1.38
N GLY A 540 24.54 26.00 0.89
CA GLY A 540 23.66 27.10 1.24
C GLY A 540 23.27 27.09 2.71
N LYS A 541 23.01 25.94 3.34
CA LYS A 541 22.72 25.86 4.78
C LYS A 541 23.91 26.27 5.65
N GLU A 542 25.14 25.91 5.26
CA GLU A 542 26.37 26.35 5.94
C GLU A 542 26.69 27.83 5.66
N ALA A 543 26.51 28.29 4.42
CA ALA A 543 26.72 29.69 4.04
C ALA A 543 25.63 30.63 4.57
N VAL A 544 24.38 30.18 4.72
CA VAL A 544 23.24 30.92 5.28
C VAL A 544 23.41 31.08 6.79
N ALA A 545 24.04 30.14 7.50
CA ALA A 545 24.44 30.36 8.89
C ALA A 545 25.48 31.49 9.01
N SER A 546 26.45 31.57 8.08
CA SER A 546 27.44 32.66 8.06
C SER A 546 26.89 34.00 7.52
N LYS A 547 25.96 33.96 6.56
CA LYS A 547 25.33 35.14 5.94
C LYS A 547 24.16 35.68 6.74
N LEU A 548 23.46 34.90 7.58
CA LEU A 548 22.47 35.47 8.51
C LEU A 548 23.13 36.41 9.53
N ALA A 549 24.38 36.14 9.92
CA ALA A 549 25.14 37.04 10.77
C ALA A 549 25.53 38.34 10.04
N GLU A 550 25.80 38.29 8.74
CA GLU A 550 26.11 39.44 7.88
C GLU A 550 24.86 40.23 7.43
N VAL A 551 23.73 39.56 7.22
CA VAL A 551 22.45 40.19 6.88
C VAL A 551 21.82 40.83 8.12
N ALA A 552 21.99 40.24 9.31
CA ALA A 552 21.59 40.89 10.56
C ALA A 552 22.36 42.19 10.83
N SER A 553 23.62 42.29 10.39
CA SER A 553 24.42 43.53 10.48
C SER A 553 24.11 44.53 9.35
N ALA A 554 23.74 44.07 8.15
CA ALA A 554 23.34 44.93 7.03
C ALA A 554 21.90 45.48 7.13
N VAL A 555 20.97 44.75 7.75
CA VAL A 555 19.60 45.21 8.04
C VAL A 555 19.61 46.35 9.08
N ALA A 556 20.61 46.39 9.96
CA ALA A 556 20.85 47.53 10.86
C ALA A 556 21.42 48.77 10.14
N ALA A 557 21.91 48.63 8.90
CA ALA A 557 22.55 49.70 8.12
C ALA A 557 21.71 50.21 6.92
N GLY A 558 20.47 49.74 6.75
CA GLY A 558 19.52 50.31 5.77
C GLY A 558 19.83 50.07 4.29
N SER A 559 20.81 49.24 3.93
CA SER A 559 21.09 48.87 2.54
C SER A 559 20.86 47.37 2.30
N ALA A 560 19.60 46.97 2.13
CA ALA A 560 19.28 45.64 1.64
C ALA A 560 19.44 45.62 0.11
N ALA A 561 20.60 45.13 -0.37
CA ALA A 561 20.71 44.74 -1.77
C ALA A 561 19.72 43.59 -2.05
N PRO A 562 18.96 43.63 -3.16
CA PRO A 562 17.98 42.58 -3.46
C PRO A 562 18.68 41.21 -3.56
N PRO A 563 18.04 40.14 -3.06
CA PRO A 563 18.61 38.79 -3.15
C PRO A 563 18.87 38.41 -4.61
N PRO A 564 19.91 37.61 -4.89
CA PRO A 564 20.22 37.19 -6.26
C PRO A 564 19.03 36.46 -6.89
N PRO A 565 18.77 36.67 -8.20
CA PRO A 565 17.62 36.08 -8.88
C PRO A 565 17.71 34.55 -8.86
N ARG A 566 16.62 33.91 -8.43
CA ARG A 566 16.50 32.44 -8.45
C ARG A 566 16.50 31.90 -9.89
N PRO A 567 17.11 30.73 -10.15
CA PRO A 567 17.04 30.11 -11.46
C PRO A 567 15.59 29.70 -11.77
N ILE A 568 15.08 30.15 -12.91
CA ILE A 568 13.70 29.89 -13.37
C ILE A 568 13.68 28.59 -14.17
N SER A 569 12.78 27.67 -13.83
CA SER A 569 12.61 26.42 -14.59
C SER A 569 11.91 26.66 -15.95
N PRO A 570 12.12 25.81 -16.96
CA PRO A 570 11.37 25.91 -18.23
C PRO A 570 9.85 25.84 -18.05
N VAL A 571 9.37 25.04 -17.08
CA VAL A 571 7.94 24.96 -16.72
C VAL A 571 7.45 26.30 -16.20
N GLU A 572 8.20 26.92 -15.30
CA GLU A 572 7.83 28.21 -14.73
C GLU A 572 7.85 29.33 -15.77
N GLN A 573 8.80 29.28 -16.70
CA GLN A 573 8.85 30.21 -17.83
C GLN A 573 7.60 30.10 -18.71
N ASP A 574 7.19 28.86 -19.04
CA ASP A 574 6.00 28.57 -19.83
C ASP A 574 4.69 29.03 -19.14
N PHE A 575 4.62 28.95 -17.80
CA PHE A 575 3.47 29.43 -17.01
C PHE A 575 3.64 30.86 -16.48
N GLY A 576 4.68 31.58 -16.89
CA GLY A 576 5.03 32.88 -16.31
C GLY A 576 3.91 33.93 -16.41
N SER A 577 3.17 33.97 -17.52
CA SER A 577 2.03 34.87 -17.67
C SER A 577 0.83 34.46 -16.81
N LEU A 578 0.58 33.14 -16.67
CA LEU A 578 -0.46 32.61 -15.78
C LEU A 578 -0.15 32.95 -14.31
N LEU A 579 1.11 32.80 -13.90
CA LEU A 579 1.56 33.16 -12.56
C LEU A 579 1.47 34.66 -12.29
N ARG A 580 1.79 35.50 -13.29
CA ARG A 580 1.59 36.96 -13.21
C ARG A 580 0.11 37.33 -13.10
N PHE A 581 -0.77 36.66 -13.86
CA PHE A 581 -2.21 36.86 -13.74
C PHE A 581 -2.72 36.51 -12.33
N ALA A 582 -2.29 35.36 -11.79
CA ALA A 582 -2.73 34.87 -10.48
C ALA A 582 -2.21 35.73 -9.31
N PHE A 583 -0.90 35.99 -9.28
CA PHE A 583 -0.21 36.53 -8.10
C PHE A 583 0.31 37.96 -8.27
N GLY A 584 0.17 38.56 -9.47
CA GLY A 584 0.71 39.89 -9.76
C GLY A 584 2.22 39.97 -9.61
N ASN A 585 2.73 41.15 -9.23
CA ASN A 585 4.17 41.41 -9.05
C ASN A 585 4.75 40.80 -7.76
N ALA A 586 3.92 40.18 -6.91
CA ALA A 586 4.41 39.36 -5.80
C ALA A 586 5.19 38.13 -6.30
N ALA A 587 4.98 37.71 -7.57
CA ALA A 587 5.80 36.70 -8.23
C ALA A 587 7.27 37.10 -8.43
N SER A 588 7.58 38.41 -8.41
CA SER A 588 8.93 38.99 -8.57
C SER A 588 9.56 39.53 -7.28
N GLY A 589 8.93 39.32 -6.11
CA GLY A 589 9.50 39.72 -4.82
C GLY A 589 9.53 41.22 -4.52
N GLN A 590 8.75 42.04 -5.23
CA GLN A 590 8.58 43.48 -4.95
C GLN A 590 7.31 43.71 -4.12
N ALA A 591 7.44 44.47 -3.02
CA ALA A 591 6.42 44.62 -1.98
C ALA A 591 5.24 45.56 -2.34
N ASP A 592 5.37 46.39 -3.37
CA ASP A 592 4.28 47.23 -3.89
C ASP A 592 3.57 46.52 -5.05
N ALA A 593 2.64 45.61 -4.72
CA ALA A 593 1.93 44.81 -5.70
C ALA A 593 0.60 45.46 -6.11
N ALA A 594 0.54 45.98 -7.35
CA ALA A 594 -0.74 46.25 -8.01
C ALA A 594 -1.66 45.01 -7.96
N PRO A 595 -3.01 45.18 -7.92
CA PRO A 595 -3.94 44.06 -7.84
C PRO A 595 -3.71 43.09 -9.02
N SER A 596 -3.60 41.79 -8.72
CA SER A 596 -3.39 40.76 -9.73
C SER A 596 -4.55 40.69 -10.72
N GLY A 597 -4.32 40.13 -11.91
CA GLY A 597 -5.40 39.91 -12.88
C GLY A 597 -6.54 39.06 -12.30
N LEU A 598 -6.20 38.11 -11.43
CA LEU A 598 -7.17 37.31 -10.68
C LEU A 598 -7.99 38.17 -9.71
N SER A 599 -7.39 39.05 -8.90
CA SER A 599 -8.18 39.87 -7.97
C SER A 599 -9.08 40.86 -8.71
N GLN A 600 -8.63 41.39 -9.85
CA GLN A 600 -9.47 42.20 -10.74
C GLN A 600 -10.64 41.39 -11.31
N TYR A 601 -10.42 40.14 -11.71
CA TYR A 601 -11.48 39.24 -12.17
C TYR A 601 -12.51 38.94 -11.08
N LEU A 602 -12.08 38.61 -9.86
CA LEU A 602 -12.99 38.33 -8.74
C LEU A 602 -13.86 39.55 -8.40
N ALA A 603 -13.30 40.76 -8.48
CA ALA A 603 -14.06 42.00 -8.30
C ALA A 603 -15.11 42.24 -9.42
N GLN A 604 -14.83 41.80 -10.65
CA GLN A 604 -15.82 41.83 -11.74
C GLN A 604 -16.96 40.85 -11.48
N LEU A 605 -16.67 39.65 -10.97
CA LEU A 605 -17.70 38.67 -10.59
C LEU A 605 -18.57 39.16 -9.43
N SER A 606 -17.98 39.78 -8.40
CA SER A 606 -18.77 40.34 -7.29
C SER A 606 -19.67 41.49 -7.74
N THR A 607 -19.21 42.31 -8.70
CA THR A 607 -20.04 43.38 -9.28
C THR A 607 -21.23 42.81 -10.04
N LEU A 608 -21.02 41.74 -10.82
CA LEU A 608 -22.09 41.06 -11.54
C LEU A 608 -23.07 40.33 -10.61
N GLU A 609 -22.58 39.74 -9.53
CA GLU A 609 -23.40 39.11 -8.48
C GLU A 609 -24.35 40.12 -7.84
N VAL A 610 -23.85 41.30 -7.44
CA VAL A 610 -24.67 42.37 -6.87
C VAL A 610 -25.75 42.84 -7.87
N ALA A 611 -25.41 42.98 -9.15
CA ALA A 611 -26.37 43.37 -10.18
C ALA A 611 -27.49 42.31 -10.37
N LEU A 612 -27.15 41.02 -10.34
CA LEU A 612 -28.13 39.93 -10.38
C LEU A 612 -29.02 39.90 -9.14
N SER A 613 -28.44 40.08 -7.96
CA SER A 613 -29.18 40.13 -6.69
C SER A 613 -30.20 41.28 -6.69
N GLN A 614 -29.82 42.46 -7.17
CA GLN A 614 -30.73 43.60 -7.34
C GLN A 614 -31.86 43.32 -8.33
N LEU A 615 -31.57 42.63 -9.44
CA LEU A 615 -32.57 42.23 -10.42
C LEU A 615 -33.65 41.32 -9.77
N VAL A 616 -33.23 40.32 -9.00
CA VAL A 616 -34.14 39.41 -8.29
C VAL A 616 -34.97 40.15 -7.24
N GLU A 617 -34.35 41.04 -6.45
CA GLU A 617 -35.06 41.82 -5.42
C GLU A 617 -36.10 42.76 -6.03
N SER A 618 -35.81 43.36 -7.19
CA SER A 618 -36.72 44.27 -7.88
C SER A 618 -37.91 43.56 -8.57
N ASN A 619 -37.83 42.23 -8.75
CA ASN A 619 -38.77 41.42 -9.52
C ASN A 619 -39.07 41.99 -10.93
N ALA A 620 -38.11 42.73 -11.49
CA ALA A 620 -38.21 43.37 -12.80
C ALA A 620 -37.84 42.38 -13.92
N GLU A 621 -38.39 42.60 -15.12
CA GLU A 621 -37.91 41.91 -16.33
C GLU A 621 -36.41 42.15 -16.52
N PRO A 622 -35.68 41.26 -17.23
CA PRO A 622 -34.26 41.46 -17.54
C PRO A 622 -34.04 42.86 -18.13
N THR A 623 -33.53 43.79 -17.32
CA THR A 623 -33.48 45.20 -17.71
C THR A 623 -32.31 45.44 -18.65
N ARG A 624 -32.41 46.49 -19.48
CA ARG A 624 -31.25 46.99 -20.27
C ARG A 624 -30.03 47.29 -19.38
N GLU A 625 -30.27 47.59 -18.10
CA GLU A 625 -29.23 47.85 -17.10
C GLU A 625 -28.42 46.60 -16.78
N PHE A 626 -29.06 45.45 -16.60
CA PHE A 626 -28.37 44.18 -16.39
C PHE A 626 -27.54 43.76 -17.61
N GLU A 627 -28.12 43.82 -18.82
CA GLU A 627 -27.37 43.52 -20.05
C GLU A 627 -26.18 44.47 -20.26
N ALA A 628 -26.33 45.75 -19.87
CA ALA A 628 -25.23 46.71 -19.91
C ALA A 628 -24.15 46.42 -18.86
N GLU A 629 -24.50 45.94 -17.67
CA GLU A 629 -23.51 45.48 -16.68
C GLU A 629 -22.79 44.22 -17.17
N LEU A 630 -23.53 43.21 -17.63
CA LEU A 630 -22.99 41.98 -18.18
C LEU A 630 -22.00 42.24 -19.33
N ALA A 631 -22.34 43.13 -20.26
CA ALA A 631 -21.47 43.53 -21.35
C ALA A 631 -20.20 44.25 -20.86
N ARG A 632 -20.32 45.09 -19.81
CA ARG A 632 -19.17 45.76 -19.17
C ARG A 632 -18.26 44.75 -18.47
N THR A 633 -18.80 43.81 -17.70
CA THR A 633 -18.05 42.72 -17.05
C THR A 633 -17.33 41.87 -18.11
N ALA A 634 -18.03 41.42 -19.16
CA ALA A 634 -17.44 40.64 -20.24
C ALA A 634 -16.29 41.39 -20.93
N SER A 635 -16.48 42.67 -21.22
CA SER A 635 -15.44 43.52 -21.84
C SER A 635 -14.24 43.75 -20.92
N ALA A 636 -14.46 43.88 -19.60
CA ALA A 636 -13.39 43.99 -18.62
C ALA A 636 -12.55 42.70 -18.57
N VAL A 637 -13.20 41.54 -18.53
CA VAL A 637 -12.51 40.24 -18.51
C VAL A 637 -11.81 39.95 -19.84
N GLN A 638 -12.38 40.32 -20.97
CA GLN A 638 -11.71 40.23 -22.27
C GLN A 638 -10.44 41.07 -22.34
N ARG A 639 -10.41 42.28 -21.74
CA ARG A 639 -9.20 43.10 -21.64
C ARG A 639 -8.13 42.44 -20.76
N LEU A 640 -8.53 41.80 -19.66
CA LEU A 640 -7.60 41.02 -18.83
C LEU A 640 -6.99 39.86 -19.62
N LEU A 641 -7.81 39.13 -20.38
CA LEU A 641 -7.37 38.03 -21.25
C LEU A 641 -6.48 38.49 -22.42
N ALA A 642 -6.76 39.66 -22.99
CA ALA A 642 -5.98 40.22 -24.10
C ALA A 642 -4.55 40.63 -23.69
N GLY A 643 -4.31 40.89 -22.40
CA GLY A 643 -2.98 41.17 -21.86
C GLY A 643 -2.09 39.94 -21.65
N LEU A 644 -2.60 38.73 -21.91
CA LEU A 644 -1.91 37.46 -21.72
C LEU A 644 -1.36 36.94 -23.06
N ASP A 645 -0.35 36.07 -23.02
CA ASP A 645 0.11 35.36 -24.22
C ASP A 645 -0.96 34.38 -24.75
N ALA A 646 -0.84 34.01 -26.02
CA ALA A 646 -1.82 33.19 -26.72
C ALA A 646 -2.12 31.85 -26.02
N ARG A 647 -1.11 31.22 -25.40
CA ARG A 647 -1.27 29.92 -24.72
C ARG A 647 -2.07 30.10 -23.43
N THR A 648 -1.67 31.04 -22.59
CA THR A 648 -2.36 31.30 -21.31
C THR A 648 -3.78 31.78 -21.55
N ARG A 649 -4.01 32.61 -22.58
CA ARG A 649 -5.36 33.01 -22.99
C ARG A 649 -6.24 31.82 -23.33
N LEU A 650 -5.75 30.88 -24.15
CA LEU A 650 -6.52 29.69 -24.53
C LEU A 650 -6.93 28.83 -23.32
N LEU A 651 -6.04 28.73 -22.32
CA LEU A 651 -6.29 27.95 -21.10
C LEU A 651 -7.29 28.65 -20.16
N LEU A 652 -7.20 29.97 -20.02
CA LEU A 652 -8.02 30.72 -19.05
C LEU A 652 -9.34 31.23 -19.63
N GLU A 653 -9.46 31.43 -20.93
CA GLU A 653 -10.66 32.02 -21.54
C GLU A 653 -11.95 31.23 -21.21
N PRO A 654 -12.00 29.89 -21.34
CA PRO A 654 -13.18 29.13 -20.94
C PRO A 654 -13.47 29.25 -19.44
N LEU A 655 -12.43 29.16 -18.60
CA LEU A 655 -12.58 29.27 -17.16
C LEU A 655 -13.15 30.63 -16.73
N LEU A 656 -12.63 31.72 -17.28
CA LEU A 656 -13.02 33.06 -16.86
C LEU A 656 -14.30 33.57 -17.53
N MET A 657 -14.59 33.18 -18.77
CA MET A 657 -15.76 33.66 -19.51
C MET A 657 -17.02 32.82 -19.26
N ASN A 658 -16.90 31.54 -18.93
CA ASN A 658 -18.07 30.68 -18.73
C ASN A 658 -18.99 31.16 -17.60
N PRO A 659 -18.51 31.60 -16.42
CA PRO A 659 -19.40 32.14 -15.38
C PRO A 659 -20.21 33.35 -15.86
N ILE A 660 -19.57 34.27 -16.60
CA ILE A 660 -20.22 35.46 -17.16
C ILE A 660 -21.29 35.06 -18.18
N ARG A 661 -20.97 34.12 -19.08
CA ARG A 661 -21.93 33.58 -20.06
C ARG A 661 -23.08 32.82 -19.38
N GLY A 662 -22.76 32.07 -18.32
CA GLY A 662 -23.71 31.31 -17.50
C GLY A 662 -24.70 32.20 -16.77
N SER A 663 -24.26 33.35 -16.24
CA SER A 663 -25.12 34.35 -15.62
C SER A 663 -26.24 34.82 -16.54
N ARG A 664 -25.95 35.01 -17.84
CA ARG A 664 -26.98 35.36 -18.84
C ARG A 664 -27.96 34.21 -19.07
N ALA A 665 -27.46 32.98 -19.20
CA ALA A 665 -28.31 31.80 -19.40
C ALA A 665 -29.28 31.58 -18.23
N GLY A 666 -28.84 31.80 -16.98
CA GLY A 666 -29.68 31.71 -15.79
C GLY A 666 -30.83 32.73 -15.78
N VAL A 667 -30.56 33.98 -16.21
CA VAL A 667 -31.58 35.04 -16.35
C VAL A 667 -32.57 34.75 -17.46
N VAL A 668 -32.07 34.31 -18.62
CA VAL A 668 -32.89 33.98 -19.78
C VAL A 668 -33.81 32.77 -19.50
N GLN A 669 -33.30 31.75 -18.80
CA GLN A 669 -34.09 30.57 -18.42
C GLN A 669 -35.19 30.89 -17.40
N ALA A 670 -34.94 31.78 -16.45
CA ALA A 670 -35.94 32.23 -15.49
C ALA A 670 -37.06 33.07 -16.14
N ASP A 671 -36.72 33.88 -17.14
CA ASP A 671 -37.70 34.61 -17.94
C ASP A 671 -38.63 33.62 -18.69
N TYR A 672 -38.09 32.49 -19.17
CA TYR A 672 -38.89 31.47 -19.87
C TYR A 672 -39.82 30.65 -18.97
N SER A 673 -39.37 30.30 -17.77
CA SER A 673 -40.24 29.61 -16.81
C SER A 673 -41.36 30.55 -16.34
N ALA A 674 -41.04 31.81 -16.07
CA ALA A 674 -42.03 32.83 -15.73
C ALA A 674 -43.05 33.04 -16.85
N LEU A 675 -42.62 33.15 -18.12
CA LEU A 675 -43.52 33.25 -19.27
C LEU A 675 -44.44 32.02 -19.41
N GLY A 676 -43.89 30.82 -19.19
CA GLY A 676 -44.66 29.57 -19.23
C GLY A 676 -45.74 29.49 -18.14
N GLU A 677 -45.41 29.89 -16.91
CA GLU A 677 -46.37 29.94 -15.80
C GLU A 677 -47.45 31.01 -16.02
N ARG A 678 -47.08 32.20 -16.51
CA ARG A 678 -48.06 33.25 -16.88
C ARG A 678 -49.00 32.79 -17.98
N TRP A 679 -48.47 32.18 -19.06
CA TRP A 679 -49.29 31.60 -20.12
C TRP A 679 -50.31 30.60 -19.58
N LYS A 680 -49.86 29.72 -18.68
CA LYS A 680 -50.70 28.70 -18.09
C LYS A 680 -51.85 29.32 -17.29
N ALA A 681 -51.53 30.24 -16.38
CA ALA A 681 -52.48 30.86 -15.47
C ALA A 681 -53.44 31.84 -16.18
N GLU A 682 -52.94 32.67 -17.09
CA GLU A 682 -53.73 33.75 -17.69
C GLU A 682 -54.53 33.31 -18.92
N VAL A 683 -54.04 32.34 -19.70
CA VAL A 683 -54.65 31.96 -20.97
C VAL A 683 -55.07 30.50 -21.01
N TRP A 684 -54.16 29.57 -20.70
CA TRP A 684 -54.42 28.14 -20.91
C TRP A 684 -55.51 27.59 -20.00
N GLU A 685 -55.53 27.95 -18.72
CA GLU A 685 -56.58 27.49 -17.79
C GLU A 685 -57.98 27.90 -18.27
N ILE A 686 -58.14 29.16 -18.66
CA ILE A 686 -59.42 29.66 -19.21
C ILE A 686 -59.78 28.95 -20.51
N TYR A 687 -58.81 28.76 -21.41
CA TYR A 687 -59.02 28.01 -22.65
C TYR A 687 -59.45 26.57 -22.36
N ASN A 688 -58.76 25.87 -21.47
CA ASN A 688 -58.96 24.46 -21.17
C ASN A 688 -60.29 24.21 -20.43
N GLU A 689 -60.76 25.17 -19.62
CA GLU A 689 -62.02 25.05 -18.89
C GLU A 689 -63.24 25.54 -19.68
N LYS A 690 -63.15 26.70 -20.34
CA LYS A 690 -64.31 27.37 -20.95
C LYS A 690 -64.43 27.15 -22.46
N ILE A 691 -63.32 26.98 -23.17
CA ILE A 691 -63.31 26.99 -24.64
C ILE A 691 -63.15 25.57 -25.20
N ALA A 692 -62.05 24.89 -24.86
CA ALA A 692 -61.64 23.61 -25.44
C ALA A 692 -62.67 22.46 -25.30
N PRO A 693 -63.37 22.26 -24.16
CA PRO A 693 -64.25 21.12 -23.97
C PRO A 693 -65.66 21.33 -24.55
N ARG A 694 -65.95 22.51 -25.10
CA ARG A 694 -67.29 22.89 -25.58
C ARG A 694 -67.33 23.02 -27.10
N TYR A 695 -68.52 22.91 -27.68
CA TYR A 695 -68.72 23.16 -29.10
C TYR A 695 -68.51 24.65 -29.42
N PRO A 696 -67.83 25.03 -30.52
CA PRO A 696 -67.40 24.21 -31.67
C PRO A 696 -65.98 23.61 -31.58
N PHE A 697 -65.27 23.74 -30.46
CA PHE A 697 -63.87 23.29 -30.31
C PHE A 697 -63.74 21.78 -30.00
N ALA A 698 -64.79 21.20 -29.41
CA ALA A 698 -64.99 19.78 -29.22
C ALA A 698 -66.37 19.33 -29.73
N GLU A 699 -66.51 18.03 -30.04
CA GLU A 699 -67.83 17.42 -30.27
C GLU A 699 -68.55 17.23 -28.93
N ALA A 700 -69.12 18.31 -28.40
CA ALA A 700 -69.81 18.34 -27.12
C ALA A 700 -71.27 18.83 -27.27
N PRO A 701 -72.20 18.39 -26.40
CA PRO A 701 -73.56 18.95 -26.36
C PRO A 701 -73.58 20.40 -25.87
N ALA A 702 -72.78 20.74 -24.86
CA ALA A 702 -72.61 22.11 -24.39
C ALA A 702 -71.82 22.95 -25.41
N GLU A 703 -72.21 24.20 -25.61
CA GLU A 703 -71.55 25.15 -26.50
C GLU A 703 -70.89 26.29 -25.72
N VAL A 704 -69.89 26.92 -26.33
CA VAL A 704 -69.33 28.19 -25.86
C VAL A 704 -70.34 29.29 -26.17
N SER A 705 -70.63 30.16 -25.21
CA SER A 705 -71.46 31.34 -25.49
C SER A 705 -70.72 32.33 -26.39
N LEU A 706 -71.44 33.12 -27.18
CA LEU A 706 -70.81 34.13 -28.02
C LEU A 706 -70.00 35.15 -27.19
N ALA A 707 -70.44 35.45 -25.98
CA ALA A 707 -69.74 36.34 -25.05
C ALA A 707 -68.40 35.76 -24.58
N GLU A 708 -68.36 34.49 -24.15
CA GLU A 708 -67.11 33.80 -23.76
C GLU A 708 -66.15 33.69 -24.95
N PHE A 709 -66.68 33.40 -26.15
CA PHE A 709 -65.88 33.38 -27.38
C PHE A 709 -65.27 34.75 -27.68
N ALA A 710 -66.06 35.82 -27.57
CA ALA A 710 -65.60 37.19 -27.76
C ALA A 710 -64.57 37.60 -26.70
N GLU A 711 -64.79 37.28 -25.43
CA GLU A 711 -63.84 37.57 -24.35
C GLU A 711 -62.46 36.95 -24.59
N PHE A 712 -62.40 35.74 -25.16
CA PHE A 712 -61.15 35.06 -25.42
C PHE A 712 -60.45 35.53 -26.72
N PHE A 713 -61.18 35.60 -27.85
CA PHE A 713 -60.60 35.80 -29.19
C PHE A 713 -60.65 37.23 -29.74
N ARG A 714 -61.29 38.18 -29.04
CA ARG A 714 -61.44 39.57 -29.52
C ARG A 714 -60.08 40.15 -29.90
N PRO A 715 -59.95 40.72 -31.11
CA PRO A 715 -58.70 41.37 -31.53
C PRO A 715 -58.21 42.40 -30.50
N ASP A 716 -56.90 42.46 -30.28
CA ASP A 716 -56.17 43.38 -29.40
C ASP A 716 -56.47 43.33 -27.89
N SER A 717 -57.69 42.98 -27.48
CA SER A 717 -58.13 43.09 -26.09
C SER A 717 -58.74 41.81 -25.49
N GLY A 718 -58.92 40.76 -26.31
CA GLY A 718 -59.30 39.44 -25.80
C GLY A 718 -58.17 38.82 -24.97
N ILE A 719 -58.50 37.87 -24.10
CA ILE A 719 -57.54 37.24 -23.16
C ILE A 719 -56.26 36.80 -23.88
N LEU A 720 -56.40 36.09 -25.01
CA LEU A 720 -55.27 35.58 -25.78
C LEU A 720 -54.42 36.71 -26.38
N TRP A 721 -55.07 37.69 -27.02
CA TRP A 721 -54.35 38.73 -27.77
C TRP A 721 -53.76 39.80 -26.87
N LYS A 722 -54.38 40.05 -25.70
CA LYS A 722 -53.80 40.87 -24.65
C LYS A 722 -52.50 40.26 -24.14
N PHE A 723 -52.51 38.96 -23.82
CA PHE A 723 -51.30 38.24 -23.40
C PHE A 723 -50.21 38.30 -24.49
N PHE A 724 -50.59 38.08 -25.76
CA PHE A 724 -49.65 38.17 -26.88
C PHE A 724 -49.00 39.55 -26.98
N LYS A 725 -49.80 40.62 -26.87
CA LYS A 725 -49.32 42.00 -26.94
C LYS A 725 -48.35 42.33 -25.82
N GLU A 726 -48.67 41.93 -24.59
CA GLU A 726 -47.88 42.24 -23.40
C GLU A 726 -46.58 41.42 -23.33
N ASN A 727 -46.61 40.14 -23.74
CA ASN A 727 -45.50 39.22 -23.47
C ASN A 727 -44.74 38.73 -24.72
N LEU A 728 -45.34 38.80 -25.92
CA LEU A 728 -44.81 38.13 -27.13
C LEU A 728 -44.59 39.05 -28.33
N GLU A 729 -45.25 40.21 -28.43
CA GLU A 729 -45.18 41.10 -29.61
C GLU A 729 -43.76 41.59 -29.95
N MET A 730 -42.95 41.83 -28.92
CA MET A 730 -41.55 42.24 -29.07
C MET A 730 -40.62 41.11 -29.53
N ARG A 731 -41.06 39.85 -29.42
CA ARG A 731 -40.24 38.64 -29.65
C ARG A 731 -40.69 37.88 -30.89
N LEU A 732 -41.98 37.91 -31.21
CA LEU A 732 -42.58 37.29 -32.38
C LEU A 732 -42.95 38.35 -33.41
N GLU A 733 -42.81 37.99 -34.68
CA GLU A 733 -43.36 38.74 -35.80
C GLU A 733 -44.18 37.83 -36.69
N ARG A 734 -45.10 38.43 -37.43
CA ARG A 734 -45.92 37.71 -38.39
C ARG A 734 -45.25 37.72 -39.75
N LYS A 735 -44.89 36.54 -40.26
CA LYS A 735 -44.35 36.34 -41.61
C LYS A 735 -45.36 35.55 -42.43
N GLY A 736 -46.13 36.25 -43.27
CA GLY A 736 -47.24 35.65 -43.99
C GLY A 736 -48.37 35.21 -43.04
N THR A 737 -48.69 33.92 -43.02
CA THR A 737 -49.74 33.34 -42.18
C THR A 737 -49.20 32.71 -40.88
N GLN A 738 -47.92 32.89 -40.57
CA GLN A 738 -47.30 32.25 -39.40
C GLN A 738 -46.58 33.28 -38.51
N PHE A 739 -46.70 33.09 -37.20
CA PHE A 739 -45.84 33.72 -36.22
C PHE A 739 -44.47 33.03 -36.20
N VAL A 740 -43.42 33.84 -36.33
CA VAL A 740 -42.03 33.40 -36.30
C VAL A 740 -41.23 34.27 -35.33
N PRO A 741 -40.15 33.75 -34.72
CA PRO A 741 -39.25 34.56 -33.91
C PRO A 741 -38.63 35.71 -34.73
N ARG A 742 -38.54 36.90 -34.13
CA ARG A 742 -37.83 38.05 -34.73
C ARG A 742 -36.33 37.77 -34.74
N ALA A 743 -35.65 38.11 -35.84
CA ALA A 743 -34.21 37.85 -36.01
C ALA A 743 -33.30 38.58 -34.99
N ALA A 744 -33.76 39.69 -34.41
CA ALA A 744 -33.03 40.48 -33.41
C ALA A 744 -33.41 40.14 -31.95
N ALA A 745 -34.36 39.22 -31.74
CA ALA A 745 -34.75 38.76 -30.42
C ALA A 745 -33.87 37.57 -29.99
N ASP A 746 -33.57 37.48 -28.70
CA ASP A 746 -32.85 36.32 -28.15
C ASP A 746 -33.63 35.02 -28.48
N PRO A 747 -32.94 33.93 -28.84
CA PRO A 747 -33.59 32.70 -29.29
C PRO A 747 -34.43 32.08 -28.17
N LEU A 748 -35.75 32.25 -28.22
CA LEU A 748 -36.65 31.55 -27.32
C LEU A 748 -36.83 30.10 -27.78
N PRO A 749 -36.68 29.12 -26.87
CA PRO A 749 -37.09 27.74 -27.11
C PRO A 749 -38.62 27.64 -27.03
N LEU A 750 -39.35 28.32 -27.90
CA LEU A 750 -40.81 28.19 -28.00
C LEU A 750 -41.15 26.83 -28.59
N ARG A 751 -42.19 26.19 -28.05
CA ARG A 751 -42.66 24.93 -28.61
C ARG A 751 -43.35 25.16 -29.95
N SER A 752 -43.17 24.21 -30.87
CA SER A 752 -43.81 24.25 -32.18
C SER A 752 -45.34 24.16 -32.09
N ASP A 753 -45.88 23.40 -31.14
CA ASP A 753 -47.32 23.28 -30.90
C ASP A 753 -47.94 24.56 -30.30
N PHE A 754 -47.18 25.30 -29.49
CA PHE A 754 -47.57 26.63 -29.01
C PHE A 754 -47.67 27.64 -30.17
N LEU A 755 -46.68 27.68 -31.07
CA LEU A 755 -46.76 28.53 -32.26
C LEU A 755 -47.93 28.14 -33.17
N GLN A 756 -48.22 26.85 -33.30
CA GLN A 756 -49.38 26.37 -34.03
C GLN A 756 -50.71 26.81 -33.39
N CYS A 757 -50.82 26.77 -32.06
CA CYS A 757 -51.96 27.33 -31.32
C CYS A 757 -52.20 28.81 -31.69
N LEU A 758 -51.15 29.65 -31.64
CA LEU A 758 -51.26 31.07 -31.99
C LEU A 758 -51.69 31.28 -33.45
N ASN A 759 -51.14 30.51 -34.38
CA ASN A 759 -51.48 30.62 -35.80
C ASN A 759 -52.95 30.26 -36.07
N VAL A 760 -53.43 29.16 -35.48
CA VAL A 760 -54.83 28.74 -35.64
C VAL A 760 -55.78 29.71 -34.93
N ALA A 761 -55.40 30.22 -33.76
CA ALA A 761 -56.19 31.24 -33.06
C ALA A 761 -56.30 32.53 -33.88
N GLN A 762 -55.21 32.96 -34.52
CA GLN A 762 -55.23 34.13 -35.41
C GLN A 762 -56.17 33.90 -36.59
N GLU A 763 -56.14 32.71 -37.20
CA GLU A 763 -57.02 32.36 -38.30
C GLU A 763 -58.50 32.38 -37.87
N ILE A 764 -58.81 31.88 -36.67
CA ILE A 764 -60.16 31.94 -36.07
C ILE A 764 -60.59 33.39 -35.84
N THR A 765 -59.72 34.20 -35.23
CA THR A 765 -59.99 35.62 -34.98
C THR A 765 -60.25 36.37 -36.29
N GLU A 766 -59.46 36.12 -37.34
CA GLU A 766 -59.64 36.73 -38.66
C GLU A 766 -60.94 36.29 -39.35
N ALA A 767 -61.26 35.00 -39.28
CA ALA A 767 -62.45 34.43 -39.88
C ALA A 767 -63.75 34.99 -39.27
N VAL A 768 -63.76 35.20 -37.95
CA VAL A 768 -64.98 35.52 -37.20
C VAL A 768 -65.14 37.02 -36.95
N PHE A 769 -64.07 37.73 -36.57
CA PHE A 769 -64.16 39.16 -36.24
C PHE A 769 -63.84 40.04 -37.44
N GLY A 770 -63.01 39.55 -38.37
CA GLY A 770 -62.72 40.25 -39.59
C GLY A 770 -62.10 41.64 -39.41
N GLY A 771 -61.47 41.91 -38.26
CA GLY A 771 -60.89 43.19 -37.85
C GLY A 771 -61.77 44.06 -36.94
N GLY A 772 -63.03 43.67 -36.69
CA GLY A 772 -63.93 44.36 -35.76
C GLY A 772 -63.84 43.83 -34.32
N ALA A 773 -64.50 44.52 -33.38
CA ALA A 773 -64.54 44.10 -31.97
C ALA A 773 -65.57 42.97 -31.70
N GLU A 774 -66.57 42.83 -32.56
CA GLU A 774 -67.68 41.88 -32.40
C GLU A 774 -67.65 40.78 -33.47
N PRO A 775 -68.05 39.54 -33.14
CA PRO A 775 -68.18 38.45 -34.11
C PRO A 775 -69.19 38.80 -35.22
N LEU A 776 -68.78 38.73 -36.49
CA LEU A 776 -69.67 38.92 -37.63
C LEU A 776 -69.14 38.23 -38.90
N VAL A 777 -69.86 37.20 -39.33
CA VAL A 777 -69.56 36.41 -40.54
C VAL A 777 -70.71 36.55 -41.52
N ARG A 778 -70.43 37.13 -42.69
CA ARG A 778 -71.42 37.28 -43.78
C ARG A 778 -71.21 36.21 -44.84
N PHE A 779 -72.32 35.70 -45.38
CA PHE A 779 -72.32 34.68 -46.42
C PHE A 779 -73.63 34.72 -47.20
N ASP A 780 -73.61 34.27 -48.45
CA ASP A 780 -74.81 34.09 -49.24
C ASP A 780 -75.17 32.61 -49.32
N VAL A 781 -76.45 32.29 -49.45
CA VAL A 781 -76.94 30.93 -49.68
C VAL A 781 -77.78 30.85 -50.94
N GLN A 782 -77.61 29.77 -51.71
CA GLN A 782 -78.43 29.42 -52.87
C GLN A 782 -79.01 28.04 -52.62
N MET A 783 -80.34 27.93 -52.70
CA MET A 783 -81.06 26.67 -52.52
C MET A 783 -81.49 26.13 -53.87
N HIS A 784 -81.44 24.81 -54.02
CA HIS A 784 -81.80 24.12 -55.26
C HIS A 784 -83.16 23.41 -55.15
N PRO A 785 -83.86 23.17 -56.27
CA PRO A 785 -85.03 22.30 -56.31
C PRO A 785 -84.71 20.90 -55.77
N VAL A 786 -85.57 20.39 -54.89
CA VAL A 786 -85.37 19.08 -54.23
C VAL A 786 -86.17 17.98 -54.94
N SER A 787 -87.49 18.17 -55.06
CA SER A 787 -88.39 17.32 -55.84
C SER A 787 -89.70 18.06 -56.13
N SER A 788 -90.53 17.55 -57.05
CA SER A 788 -91.86 18.11 -57.31
C SER A 788 -92.83 18.00 -56.12
N ALA A 789 -92.50 17.20 -55.11
CA ALA A 789 -93.31 17.05 -53.90
C ALA A 789 -93.02 18.12 -52.83
N ILE A 790 -91.97 18.93 -53.02
CA ILE A 790 -91.53 19.97 -52.07
C ILE A 790 -91.90 21.35 -52.62
N ALA A 791 -92.70 22.09 -51.85
CA ALA A 791 -93.22 23.41 -52.23
C ALA A 791 -92.36 24.57 -51.70
N GLU A 792 -91.71 24.39 -50.55
CA GLU A 792 -90.86 25.42 -49.94
C GLU A 792 -89.69 24.81 -49.16
N VAL A 793 -88.50 25.40 -49.32
CA VAL A 793 -87.32 25.15 -48.48
C VAL A 793 -86.95 26.47 -47.81
N GLN A 794 -86.72 26.44 -46.50
CA GLN A 794 -86.40 27.60 -45.69
C GLN A 794 -85.19 27.32 -44.80
N LEU A 795 -84.14 28.11 -44.94
CA LEU A 795 -83.01 28.14 -44.00
C LEU A 795 -83.18 29.33 -43.06
N VAL A 796 -83.38 29.05 -41.79
CA VAL A 796 -83.49 30.06 -40.73
C VAL A 796 -82.16 30.13 -39.99
N VAL A 797 -81.57 31.32 -39.90
CA VAL A 797 -80.35 31.59 -39.14
C VAL A 797 -80.66 32.71 -38.15
N ASP A 798 -80.58 32.41 -36.86
CA ASP A 798 -80.85 33.35 -35.77
C ASP A 798 -82.14 34.15 -35.99
N GLY A 799 -83.25 33.47 -36.28
CA GLY A 799 -84.57 34.06 -36.56
C GLY A 799 -84.81 34.49 -38.02
N LYS A 800 -83.77 34.95 -38.74
CA LYS A 800 -83.90 35.42 -40.13
C LYS A 800 -83.99 34.24 -41.10
N ALA A 801 -84.98 34.27 -42.00
CA ALA A 801 -85.22 33.21 -42.97
C ALA A 801 -84.81 33.56 -44.40
N ALA A 802 -84.09 32.65 -45.05
CA ALA A 802 -83.97 32.57 -46.51
C ALA A 802 -84.99 31.55 -47.03
N ILE A 803 -85.88 31.94 -47.94
CA ILE A 803 -87.02 31.12 -48.39
C ILE A 803 -86.91 30.88 -49.89
N TYR A 804 -87.05 29.62 -50.31
CA TYR A 804 -87.05 29.18 -51.70
C TYR A 804 -88.34 28.42 -52.03
N ARG A 805 -89.05 28.82 -53.09
CA ARG A 805 -90.36 28.28 -53.51
C ARG A 805 -90.37 27.78 -54.96
N ASN A 806 -89.33 27.04 -55.36
CA ASN A 806 -89.14 26.58 -56.75
C ASN A 806 -89.14 27.72 -57.78
N GLU A 807 -88.73 28.92 -57.35
CA GLU A 807 -88.49 30.09 -58.21
C GLU A 807 -87.09 30.01 -58.87
N PRO A 808 -86.72 30.90 -59.81
CA PRO A 808 -85.36 30.93 -60.34
C PRO A 808 -84.33 31.02 -59.19
N GLU A 809 -83.32 30.17 -59.23
CA GLU A 809 -82.31 30.11 -58.18
C GLU A 809 -81.54 31.44 -58.09
N ARG A 810 -81.35 31.93 -56.86
CA ARG A 810 -80.64 33.18 -56.57
C ARG A 810 -79.88 33.08 -55.25
N TRP A 811 -78.82 33.87 -55.15
CA TRP A 811 -78.06 34.04 -53.91
C TRP A 811 -78.83 34.93 -52.93
N MET A 812 -78.97 34.49 -51.69
CA MET A 812 -79.66 35.19 -50.62
C MET A 812 -78.70 35.52 -49.48
N PRO A 813 -78.57 36.80 -49.07
CA PRO A 813 -77.59 37.22 -48.08
C PRO A 813 -78.00 36.87 -46.65
N MET A 814 -77.09 36.22 -45.96
CA MET A 814 -77.21 35.76 -44.58
C MET A 814 -76.01 36.25 -43.76
N GLN A 815 -76.17 36.24 -42.43
CA GLN A 815 -75.08 36.54 -41.51
C GLN A 815 -75.21 35.70 -40.25
N TRP A 816 -74.08 35.50 -39.59
CA TRP A 816 -73.99 34.92 -38.27
C TRP A 816 -72.97 35.72 -37.45
N PRO A 817 -73.29 36.11 -36.20
CA PRO A 817 -74.59 36.00 -35.55
C PRO A 817 -75.65 36.94 -36.18
N GLY A 818 -76.90 36.51 -36.21
CA GLY A 818 -78.06 37.34 -36.55
C GLY A 818 -78.62 38.10 -35.35
N THR A 819 -79.44 39.11 -35.62
CA THR A 819 -80.02 39.99 -34.59
C THR A 819 -81.32 39.46 -33.99
N GLU A 820 -81.97 38.48 -34.62
CA GLU A 820 -83.28 37.96 -34.20
C GLU A 820 -83.12 36.70 -33.31
N SER A 821 -84.25 36.14 -32.87
CA SER A 821 -84.35 34.96 -31.99
C SER A 821 -85.40 33.98 -32.55
N PRO A 822 -85.30 32.67 -32.25
CA PRO A 822 -84.27 32.00 -31.43
C PRO A 822 -82.92 31.89 -32.15
N LYS A 823 -81.82 31.81 -31.37
CA LYS A 823 -80.47 31.58 -31.89
C LYS A 823 -80.29 30.16 -32.41
N GLY A 824 -79.56 30.03 -33.50
CA GLY A 824 -79.22 28.75 -34.14
C GLY A 824 -79.54 28.69 -35.62
N GLY A 825 -79.40 27.50 -36.19
CA GLY A 825 -79.74 27.18 -37.57
C GLY A 825 -80.88 26.18 -37.63
N THR A 826 -81.93 26.48 -38.39
CA THR A 826 -83.02 25.52 -38.65
C THR A 826 -83.26 25.41 -40.14
N LEU A 827 -83.21 24.18 -40.66
CA LEU A 827 -83.69 23.88 -42.01
C LEU A 827 -85.15 23.42 -41.93
N LYS A 828 -86.06 24.12 -42.59
CA LYS A 828 -87.48 23.78 -42.67
C LYS A 828 -87.85 23.47 -44.11
N VAL A 829 -88.61 22.40 -44.31
CA VAL A 829 -89.11 21.99 -45.62
C VAL A 829 -90.62 21.78 -45.55
N ARG A 830 -91.35 22.35 -46.49
CA ARG A 830 -92.79 22.15 -46.66
C ARG A 830 -93.06 21.45 -47.96
N GLY A 831 -93.62 20.25 -47.88
CA GLY A 831 -94.06 19.47 -49.03
C GLY A 831 -95.56 19.28 -49.09
N ALA A 832 -96.03 18.52 -50.07
CA ALA A 832 -97.44 18.20 -50.25
C ALA A 832 -97.96 17.37 -49.05
N GLY A 833 -98.62 18.04 -48.09
CA GLY A 833 -99.20 17.43 -46.90
C GLY A 833 -98.20 17.13 -45.77
N PHE A 834 -96.99 17.71 -45.78
CA PHE A 834 -96.05 17.55 -44.67
C PHE A 834 -95.10 18.72 -44.47
N THR A 835 -94.58 18.82 -43.26
CA THR A 835 -93.47 19.70 -42.89
C THR A 835 -92.38 18.85 -42.23
N ASP A 836 -91.13 19.15 -42.55
CA ASP A 836 -89.96 18.57 -41.90
C ASP A 836 -89.06 19.70 -41.38
N GLU A 837 -88.48 19.54 -40.20
CA GLU A 837 -87.62 20.54 -39.57
C GLU A 837 -86.39 19.88 -38.96
N ILE A 838 -85.22 20.44 -39.25
CA ILE A 838 -83.93 20.03 -38.67
C ILE A 838 -83.38 21.19 -37.84
N PRO A 839 -83.82 21.37 -36.58
CA PRO A 839 -83.39 22.47 -35.73
C PRO A 839 -82.04 22.16 -35.06
N ARG A 840 -81.17 23.17 -35.03
CA ARG A 840 -79.95 23.21 -34.23
C ARG A 840 -79.91 24.56 -33.53
N LEU A 841 -80.39 24.58 -32.29
CA LEU A 841 -80.46 25.78 -31.46
C LEU A 841 -79.09 26.10 -30.85
N GLY A 842 -78.94 27.34 -30.39
CA GLY A 842 -77.73 27.82 -29.72
C GLY A 842 -76.92 28.83 -30.54
N ASP A 843 -75.99 29.54 -29.89
CA ASP A 843 -75.14 30.56 -30.51
C ASP A 843 -74.35 29.98 -31.70
N PHE A 844 -73.89 28.73 -31.60
CA PHE A 844 -73.18 28.04 -32.68
C PHE A 844 -74.05 27.01 -33.42
N GLY A 845 -75.39 27.09 -33.25
CA GLY A 845 -76.35 26.16 -33.86
C GLY A 845 -76.27 26.10 -35.39
N LEU A 846 -75.97 27.22 -36.05
CA LEU A 846 -75.71 27.27 -37.50
C LEU A 846 -74.59 26.31 -37.92
N PHE A 847 -73.48 26.30 -37.19
CA PHE A 847 -72.35 25.42 -37.49
C PHE A 847 -72.74 23.96 -37.29
N ARG A 848 -73.54 23.63 -36.27
CA ARG A 848 -74.03 22.25 -36.08
C ARG A 848 -74.92 21.82 -37.24
N LEU A 849 -75.72 22.75 -37.77
CA LEU A 849 -76.54 22.49 -38.95
C LEU A 849 -75.65 22.24 -40.17
N PHE A 850 -74.62 23.07 -40.40
CA PHE A 850 -73.68 22.89 -41.51
C PHE A 850 -72.86 21.60 -41.39
N GLU A 851 -72.45 21.21 -40.18
CA GLU A 851 -71.80 19.93 -39.93
C GLU A 851 -72.74 18.75 -40.22
N ALA A 852 -74.01 18.84 -39.82
CA ALA A 852 -75.02 17.81 -40.12
C ALA A 852 -75.29 17.65 -41.63
N GLY A 853 -75.19 18.74 -42.39
CA GLY A 853 -75.29 18.73 -43.85
C GLY A 853 -73.99 18.34 -44.57
N GLY A 854 -72.91 18.06 -43.84
CA GLY A 854 -71.62 17.68 -44.41
C GLY A 854 -71.02 18.73 -45.35
N VAL A 855 -71.18 20.02 -45.04
CA VAL A 855 -70.71 21.15 -45.87
C VAL A 855 -69.22 21.02 -46.21
N LYS A 856 -68.89 21.05 -47.50
CA LYS A 856 -67.51 20.93 -48.03
C LYS A 856 -67.29 21.93 -49.17
N GLY A 857 -66.02 22.31 -49.38
CA GLY A 857 -65.65 23.21 -50.48
C GLY A 857 -65.78 22.56 -51.86
N THR A 858 -66.28 23.31 -52.83
CA THR A 858 -66.47 22.87 -54.23
C THR A 858 -65.27 23.19 -55.14
N GLY A 859 -64.23 23.85 -54.61
CA GLY A 859 -63.06 24.30 -55.36
C GLY A 859 -63.22 25.63 -56.11
N LYS A 860 -64.43 26.19 -56.18
CA LYS A 860 -64.74 27.47 -56.87
C LYS A 860 -65.02 28.65 -55.93
N GLY A 861 -64.56 28.57 -54.68
CA GLY A 861 -64.86 29.58 -53.65
C GLY A 861 -66.29 29.50 -53.09
N THR A 862 -67.04 28.43 -53.41
CA THR A 862 -68.32 28.09 -52.78
C THR A 862 -68.19 26.80 -51.98
N LEU A 863 -69.09 26.61 -51.04
CA LEU A 863 -69.26 25.38 -50.25
C LEU A 863 -70.62 24.78 -50.61
N ALA A 864 -70.75 23.46 -50.58
CA ALA A 864 -72.02 22.78 -50.80
C ALA A 864 -72.31 21.85 -49.64
N GLY A 865 -73.57 21.84 -49.16
CA GLY A 865 -74.08 20.95 -48.13
C GLY A 865 -75.33 20.22 -48.59
N SER A 866 -75.57 19.03 -48.03
CA SER A 866 -76.70 18.16 -48.34
C SER A 866 -77.31 17.61 -47.06
N TRP A 867 -78.57 17.94 -46.78
CA TRP A 867 -79.30 17.51 -45.58
C TRP A 867 -80.35 16.45 -45.92
N ALA A 868 -80.22 15.27 -45.34
CA ALA A 868 -81.25 14.24 -45.41
C ALA A 868 -82.47 14.67 -44.59
N LEU A 869 -83.65 14.58 -45.19
CA LEU A 869 -84.91 14.83 -44.49
C LEU A 869 -85.20 13.71 -43.49
N THR A 870 -85.83 14.05 -42.37
CA THR A 870 -86.26 13.11 -41.32
C THR A 870 -87.24 12.09 -41.88
N ARG A 871 -88.02 12.50 -42.89
CA ARG A 871 -88.92 11.59 -43.61
C ARG A 871 -88.15 10.71 -44.61
N PRO A 872 -88.19 9.37 -44.48
CA PRO A 872 -87.52 8.47 -45.42
C PRO A 872 -88.14 8.54 -46.82
N GLY A 873 -87.30 8.44 -47.85
CA GLY A 873 -87.71 8.33 -49.26
C GLY A 873 -87.74 9.64 -50.05
N GLN A 874 -87.43 10.79 -49.44
CA GLN A 874 -87.25 12.07 -50.16
C GLN A 874 -85.76 12.31 -50.47
N PRO A 875 -85.41 12.93 -51.61
CA PRO A 875 -84.04 13.35 -51.88
C PRO A 875 -83.59 14.42 -50.87
N PRO A 876 -82.28 14.52 -50.59
CA PRO A 876 -81.77 15.49 -49.63
C PRO A 876 -81.85 16.92 -50.16
N VAL A 877 -81.96 17.88 -49.25
CA VAL A 877 -81.91 19.31 -49.59
C VAL A 877 -80.47 19.70 -49.84
N THR A 878 -80.17 20.29 -51.00
CA THR A 878 -78.84 20.82 -51.32
C THR A 878 -78.82 22.34 -51.24
N ILE A 879 -77.84 22.90 -50.54
CA ILE A 879 -77.63 24.34 -50.40
C ILE A 879 -76.17 24.65 -50.69
N ASP A 880 -75.97 25.57 -51.63
CA ASP A 880 -74.68 26.19 -51.91
C ASP A 880 -74.50 27.43 -51.02
N ILE A 881 -73.32 27.58 -50.44
CA ILE A 881 -72.95 28.63 -49.49
C ILE A 881 -71.74 29.37 -50.07
N LYS A 882 -71.84 30.70 -50.15
CA LYS A 882 -70.76 31.57 -50.63
C LYS A 882 -70.29 32.48 -49.51
N PRO A 883 -69.14 32.18 -48.88
CA PRO A 883 -68.56 33.05 -47.84
C PRO A 883 -68.16 34.41 -48.40
N ALA A 884 -68.33 35.49 -47.64
CA ALA A 884 -67.93 36.83 -48.07
C ALA A 884 -66.40 37.05 -48.06
N LYS A 885 -65.65 36.23 -47.31
CA LYS A 885 -64.19 36.28 -47.18
C LYS A 885 -63.56 34.92 -47.53
N SER A 886 -62.32 34.94 -47.99
CA SER A 886 -61.53 33.73 -48.28
C SER A 886 -61.24 32.90 -47.03
N VAL A 887 -60.98 33.55 -45.90
CA VAL A 887 -60.86 32.91 -44.58
C VAL A 887 -62.23 32.91 -43.91
N HIS A 888 -62.79 31.73 -43.63
CA HIS A 888 -64.16 31.60 -43.11
C HIS A 888 -64.33 30.36 -42.21
N PRO A 889 -65.27 30.37 -41.25
CA PRO A 889 -65.38 29.30 -40.25
C PRO A 889 -66.25 28.10 -40.65
N PHE A 890 -66.83 28.08 -41.85
CA PHE A 890 -67.85 27.10 -42.25
C PHE A 890 -67.34 25.68 -42.60
N THR A 891 -66.03 25.49 -42.72
CA THR A 891 -65.48 24.16 -43.01
C THR A 891 -65.52 23.26 -41.77
N ARG A 892 -65.87 21.99 -41.95
CA ARG A 892 -65.88 21.02 -40.85
C ARG A 892 -64.53 20.98 -40.12
N GLY A 893 -64.56 21.07 -38.79
CA GLY A 893 -63.37 21.00 -37.95
C GLY A 893 -62.54 22.29 -37.90
N PHE A 894 -62.99 23.41 -38.49
CA PHE A 894 -62.27 24.68 -38.50
C PHE A 894 -61.78 25.10 -37.10
N PHE A 895 -62.70 25.16 -36.13
CA PHE A 895 -62.41 25.50 -34.73
C PHE A 895 -61.66 24.40 -33.97
N ARG A 896 -61.91 23.12 -34.33
CA ARG A 896 -61.31 21.95 -33.66
C ARG A 896 -59.81 21.81 -33.89
N ARG A 897 -59.26 22.51 -34.89
CA ARG A 897 -57.80 22.61 -35.10
C ARG A 897 -57.10 23.34 -33.96
N LEU A 898 -57.82 24.17 -33.20
CA LEU A 898 -57.21 24.89 -32.09
C LEU A 898 -56.89 23.92 -30.96
N ARG A 899 -55.59 23.77 -30.69
CA ARG A 899 -55.02 22.97 -29.60
C ARG A 899 -53.89 23.77 -28.99
N CYS A 900 -54.08 24.18 -27.75
CA CYS A 900 -53.12 25.01 -27.04
C CYS A 900 -52.45 24.22 -25.91
N PRO A 901 -51.11 24.14 -25.88
CA PRO A 901 -50.38 23.40 -24.85
C PRO A 901 -50.38 24.16 -23.52
N ALA A 902 -50.24 23.44 -22.40
CA ALA A 902 -50.14 24.05 -21.07
C ALA A 902 -48.83 24.82 -20.85
N GLN A 903 -47.79 24.50 -21.60
CA GLN A 903 -46.50 25.19 -21.57
C GLN A 903 -46.23 25.83 -22.94
N ALA A 904 -45.78 27.09 -22.94
CA ALA A 904 -45.40 27.82 -24.15
C ALA A 904 -43.95 27.56 -24.57
N THR A 905 -43.08 27.29 -23.60
CA THR A 905 -41.63 27.06 -23.77
C THR A 905 -41.32 25.57 -23.69
N ALA A 906 -40.28 25.14 -24.40
CA ALA A 906 -39.76 23.79 -24.30
C ALA A 906 -38.89 23.70 -23.04
N ALA A 907 -38.96 22.58 -22.32
CA ALA A 907 -37.95 22.28 -21.32
C ALA A 907 -36.61 22.21 -22.04
N SER A 908 -35.63 23.02 -21.63
CA SER A 908 -34.26 22.93 -22.17
C SER A 908 -33.79 21.50 -21.99
N ALA A 909 -33.76 20.73 -23.09
CA ALA A 909 -32.85 19.62 -23.18
C ALA A 909 -31.47 20.26 -23.03
N VAL A 910 -30.84 20.03 -21.87
CA VAL A 910 -29.43 20.31 -21.64
C VAL A 910 -28.69 19.76 -22.85
N ALA A 911 -28.31 20.65 -23.75
CA ALA A 911 -27.64 20.29 -24.97
C ALA A 911 -26.24 19.82 -24.56
N ALA A 912 -26.12 18.51 -24.35
CA ALA A 912 -24.92 17.76 -24.64
C ALA A 912 -24.58 17.99 -26.13
N GLY A 913 -24.03 19.16 -26.40
CA GLY A 913 -23.57 19.62 -27.69
C GLY A 913 -22.10 19.96 -27.55
N GLY A 914 -21.27 18.93 -27.40
CA GLY A 914 -19.87 19.06 -27.79
C GLY A 914 -19.86 19.53 -29.24
N MET A 915 -19.27 20.70 -29.50
CA MET A 915 -18.89 21.04 -30.86
C MET A 915 -17.68 20.18 -31.28
N PRO A 916 -17.55 19.85 -32.57
CA PRO A 916 -16.44 19.07 -33.12
C PRO A 916 -15.06 19.71 -32.93
#